data_AF-A0A0U1LIE8-F1
#
_entry.id   AF-A0A0U1LIE8-F1
#
_cell.length_a   1.000
_cell.length_b   1.000
_cell.length_c   1.000
_cell.angle_alpha   90.00
_cell.angle_beta   90.00
_cell.angle_gamma   90.00
#
_symmetry.space_group_name_H-M   'P 1'
#
loop_
_entity.id
_entity.type
_entity.pdbx_description
1 polymer ?
#
loop_
_entity_poly.entity_id
_entity_poly.type
_entity_poly.pdbx_seq_one_letter_code
_entity_poly.pdbx_strand_id
1 'polypeptide(L)'
;MEPTLDLRKQEEGGFLIHDQWAMKHANLAVKETWNKIIDDHQDEFEPGTVPAKIKEGDKLPTAPKPSILKPPRDKGALQFKVGIIGAGAAGLFTGMILDWLANESNPKIKFDYDILEASDRVGGRMYTYNFPGNTARHNYYDVGAMRFPDNPIMKRLFLLFEWLKMRKTLLRDECIGNLVPYYLNADQEPWNFNDRTEWGTYASISSRSADPWGINGDSKIPPEILKASPDDVLNALTEPLRNQLEQDLAGKKPSRKGWDMLMEYDNYSTRSFLHHCHLMELGPAPPFPSPPYNYETIQWLETIIGGTNWFDQAFSETVLESLDFQYNESTEWWCILGGTSELAEKMKKSLNDQSCLRLCSRVTKIEACSPGGMKVSVGNEADPREYEAVFSTVPFGCLRHIDTRDANLSYPVKQAMRTLSYGPTAKVGIKFKRAWWIHDLRGNNLKKAGLGHSDLGIRTCVYPSYNIEDPAGDPAVLLCSYTWQQDALRLAPLISRNPDPEKKMQEEEQLKGLIFRDLARMHASQEVPESEVYKLIQTNYEMHYAFSWDQNPDSVGGFGFFGPQQFRSAWGSIIQPQGDLYMVGEAASPHHAWVVGAIESSQKKLIPFREKKYVAIKVSVSESEDDRGNREAQILKKLAASHPSSQHIMCMLDDFNLEGPNGTHKCLVFELLGPSVPDIIETHFSDGRLPGKLAKDIAKQTLAGVDTLHQHNIGHGDLHTRNLAFTMPGMDDLLEGEFIEALGKPEIGHVRRNDGNALEAGIPEYIVRPAVYRSQSWSSHQIKIIDFGESFLQSSVPQTLHTPLPVRAPEIIFHDTLDYRVDLWSMGCMLFELFVGQPPFDSVLTTPAILVSQMQEMASDPLPVRWKDLLETTHSKSPADIAGPTLQQWLEEMYFDGERKQNLTKADIVKLGYIIGKLLLFEPSTRASAREIPNDPWFSNSSVFS
;
A
#
# COMPACT_ATOMS: atom_id res chain seq x y z
N MET A 1 10.31 -10.98 -22.17
CA MET A 1 9.31 -10.54 -21.19
C MET A 1 8.99 -9.09 -21.50
N GLU A 2 7.72 -8.75 -21.69
CA GLU A 2 7.31 -7.37 -21.97
C GLU A 2 7.53 -6.47 -20.72
N PRO A 3 7.87 -5.18 -20.90
CA PRO A 3 8.18 -4.26 -19.79
C PRO A 3 7.01 -3.92 -18.85
N THR A 4 5.80 -4.37 -19.14
CA THR A 4 4.54 -3.99 -18.47
C THR A 4 4.24 -4.81 -17.21
N LEU A 5 4.88 -5.97 -17.04
CA LEU A 5 4.72 -6.88 -15.89
C LEU A 5 5.86 -6.74 -14.85
N ASP A 6 6.79 -5.80 -15.05
CA ASP A 6 7.84 -5.52 -14.09
C ASP A 6 7.27 -4.82 -12.86
N LEU A 7 7.06 -5.57 -11.77
CA LEU A 7 6.60 -5.03 -10.48
C LEU A 7 7.58 -4.01 -9.86
N ARG A 8 8.77 -3.79 -10.45
CA ARG A 8 9.69 -2.68 -10.12
C ARG A 8 9.33 -1.39 -10.84
N LYS A 9 8.78 -1.47 -12.06
CA LYS A 9 8.31 -0.27 -12.81
C LYS A 9 6.96 0.26 -12.31
N GLN A 10 6.19 -0.55 -11.59
CA GLN A 10 5.06 -0.04 -10.82
C GLN A 10 5.51 0.88 -9.66
N GLU A 11 6.80 0.86 -9.26
CA GLU A 11 7.35 1.65 -8.15
C GLU A 11 7.88 3.05 -8.56
N GLU A 12 7.98 3.39 -9.86
CA GLU A 12 8.28 4.79 -10.26
C GLU A 12 7.20 5.79 -9.78
N GLY A 13 6.07 5.29 -9.25
CA GLY A 13 5.00 6.05 -8.60
C GLY A 13 4.83 5.82 -7.10
N GLY A 14 5.84 5.29 -6.38
CA GLY A 14 5.69 4.95 -4.95
C GLY A 14 4.71 3.80 -4.71
N PHE A 15 4.47 3.44 -3.45
CA PHE A 15 3.34 2.56 -3.10
C PHE A 15 2.08 3.05 -3.84
N LEU A 16 1.24 2.14 -4.35
CA LEU A 16 -0.06 2.58 -4.82
C LEU A 16 -0.76 3.28 -3.65
N ILE A 17 -1.24 4.48 -3.93
CA ILE A 17 -2.05 5.37 -3.09
C ILE A 17 -3.02 4.60 -2.18
N HIS A 18 -3.69 3.63 -2.80
CA HIS A 18 -4.66 2.70 -2.23
C HIS A 18 -4.13 1.79 -1.09
N ASP A 19 -2.82 1.51 -1.07
CA ASP A 19 -2.18 0.57 -0.15
C ASP A 19 -1.79 1.25 1.18
N GLN A 20 -1.29 2.49 1.12
CA GLN A 20 -0.98 3.32 2.29
C GLN A 20 -2.25 3.76 3.02
N TRP A 21 -3.28 4.02 2.24
CA TRP A 21 -4.62 4.35 2.67
C TRP A 21 -5.22 3.24 3.54
N ALA A 22 -5.23 2.01 3.03
CA ALA A 22 -5.78 0.85 3.71
C ALA A 22 -5.22 0.70 5.14
N MET A 23 -3.89 0.71 5.26
CA MET A 23 -3.19 0.56 6.54
C MET A 23 -3.38 1.74 7.51
N LYS A 24 -3.58 2.97 7.02
CA LYS A 24 -3.80 4.13 7.91
C LYS A 24 -5.22 4.14 8.49
N HIS A 25 -6.23 3.83 7.68
CA HIS A 25 -7.61 3.64 8.14
C HIS A 25 -7.75 2.51 9.12
N ALA A 26 -6.95 1.47 8.86
CA ALA A 26 -6.95 0.34 9.71
C ALA A 26 -6.63 0.64 11.16
N ASN A 27 -5.71 1.59 11.31
CA ASN A 27 -5.18 1.92 12.59
C ASN A 27 -6.09 2.88 13.38
N LEU A 28 -6.79 3.80 12.69
CA LEU A 28 -7.78 4.66 13.32
C LEU A 28 -8.99 3.87 13.84
N ALA A 29 -9.44 2.89 13.06
CA ALA A 29 -10.56 1.99 13.36
C ALA A 29 -10.47 1.30 14.73
N VAL A 30 -9.32 0.66 14.95
CA VAL A 30 -9.00 -0.08 16.17
C VAL A 30 -9.02 0.84 17.37
N LYS A 31 -8.43 2.02 17.21
CA LYS A 31 -8.32 3.03 18.26
C LYS A 31 -9.69 3.51 18.72
N GLU A 32 -10.56 3.88 17.79
CA GLU A 32 -11.91 4.37 18.11
C GLU A 32 -12.76 3.28 18.77
N THR A 33 -12.72 2.07 18.21
CA THR A 33 -13.45 0.90 18.76
C THR A 33 -12.99 0.56 20.17
N TRP A 34 -11.67 0.53 20.40
CA TRP A 34 -11.09 0.27 21.72
C TRP A 34 -11.53 1.33 22.73
N ASN A 35 -11.41 2.61 22.39
CA ASN A 35 -11.79 3.69 23.29
C ASN A 35 -13.26 3.66 23.65
N LYS A 36 -14.11 3.32 22.68
CA LYS A 36 -15.55 3.13 22.88
C LYS A 36 -15.86 1.96 23.80
N ILE A 37 -15.18 0.81 23.66
CA ILE A 37 -15.34 -0.33 24.58
C ILE A 37 -14.96 0.06 26.02
N ILE A 38 -13.90 0.86 26.19
CA ILE A 38 -13.51 1.37 27.51
C ILE A 38 -14.57 2.31 28.09
N ASP A 39 -15.19 3.16 27.26
CA ASP A 39 -16.29 4.02 27.67
C ASP A 39 -17.54 3.23 28.07
N ASP A 40 -17.95 2.28 27.24
CA ASP A 40 -19.21 1.54 27.40
C ASP A 40 -19.17 0.54 28.58
N HIS A 41 -17.99 0.04 28.95
CA HIS A 41 -17.81 -0.96 30.01
C HIS A 41 -17.00 -0.47 31.21
N GLN A 42 -16.80 0.85 31.35
CA GLN A 42 -15.99 1.43 32.43
C GLN A 42 -16.40 0.94 33.82
N ASP A 43 -17.70 0.79 34.06
CA ASP A 43 -18.28 0.42 35.35
C ASP A 43 -18.19 -1.08 35.66
N GLU A 44 -17.80 -1.90 34.68
CA GLU A 44 -17.61 -3.35 34.84
C GLU A 44 -16.18 -3.71 35.30
N PHE A 45 -15.25 -2.78 35.24
CA PHE A 45 -13.87 -2.97 35.69
C PHE A 45 -13.72 -2.64 37.19
N GLU A 46 -12.90 -3.43 37.91
CA GLU A 46 -12.56 -3.07 39.29
C GLU A 46 -11.85 -1.70 39.34
N PRO A 47 -12.09 -0.88 40.38
CA PRO A 47 -11.47 0.45 40.50
C PRO A 47 -9.95 0.39 40.33
N GLY A 48 -9.43 1.13 39.35
CA GLY A 48 -8.00 1.18 39.01
C GLY A 48 -7.52 0.12 38.00
N THR A 49 -8.43 -0.71 37.46
CA THR A 49 -8.10 -1.75 36.44
C THR A 49 -8.61 -1.42 35.03
N VAL A 50 -9.30 -0.29 34.85
CA VAL A 50 -9.80 0.19 33.56
C VAL A 50 -8.61 0.35 32.59
N PRO A 51 -8.59 -0.35 31.44
CA PRO A 51 -7.53 -0.20 30.46
C PRO A 51 -7.47 1.22 29.86
N ALA A 52 -6.28 1.69 29.51
CA ALA A 52 -6.09 3.03 28.96
C ALA A 52 -6.69 3.18 27.56
N LYS A 53 -7.30 4.33 27.30
CA LYS A 53 -7.71 4.74 25.96
C LYS A 53 -6.48 5.05 25.09
N ILE A 54 -6.55 4.66 23.82
CA ILE A 54 -5.56 4.90 22.78
C ILE A 54 -5.74 6.34 22.27
N LYS A 55 -4.76 7.22 22.46
CA LYS A 55 -4.76 8.62 22.04
C LYS A 55 -4.27 8.78 20.59
N GLU A 56 -4.47 9.95 20.01
CA GLU A 56 -3.98 10.26 18.67
C GLU A 56 -2.46 10.37 18.68
N GLY A 57 -1.80 9.55 17.86
CA GLY A 57 -0.34 9.38 17.90
C GLY A 57 0.15 8.20 18.75
N ASP A 58 -0.71 7.57 19.57
CA ASP A 58 -0.33 6.35 20.27
C ASP A 58 -0.13 5.21 19.27
N LYS A 59 0.99 4.49 19.40
CA LYS A 59 1.15 3.21 18.70
C LYS A 59 0.02 2.31 19.18
N LEU A 60 -0.79 1.82 18.25
CA LEU A 60 -1.73 0.73 18.55
C LEU A 60 -0.98 -0.39 19.27
N PRO A 61 -1.69 -1.20 20.08
CA PRO A 61 -1.13 -2.48 20.51
C PRO A 61 -0.61 -3.16 19.26
N THR A 62 0.72 -3.25 19.15
CA THR A 62 1.34 -3.91 18.01
C THR A 62 0.74 -5.31 18.00
N ALA A 63 0.06 -5.67 16.91
CA ALA A 63 -0.14 -7.08 16.62
C ALA A 63 1.20 -7.77 16.87
N PRO A 64 1.22 -8.98 17.48
CA PRO A 64 2.46 -9.68 17.77
C PRO A 64 3.38 -9.52 16.57
N LYS A 65 4.54 -8.88 16.77
CA LYS A 65 5.46 -8.62 15.66
C LYS A 65 5.64 -9.97 14.94
N PRO A 66 5.51 -10.04 13.61
CA PRO A 66 5.92 -11.22 12.87
C PRO A 66 7.27 -11.61 13.43
N SER A 67 7.39 -12.88 13.83
CA SER A 67 8.69 -13.30 14.33
C SER A 67 9.67 -13.03 13.20
N ILE A 68 10.70 -12.24 13.48
CA ILE A 68 11.75 -12.14 12.51
C ILE A 68 12.42 -13.51 12.55
N LEU A 69 12.15 -14.30 11.52
CA LEU A 69 12.66 -15.63 11.31
C LEU A 69 14.15 -15.60 11.65
N LYS A 70 14.56 -16.34 12.69
CA LYS A 70 15.98 -16.57 12.95
C LYS A 70 16.49 -17.39 11.77
N PRO A 71 17.40 -16.88 10.94
CA PRO A 71 17.90 -17.65 9.81
C PRO A 71 18.60 -18.91 10.33
N PRO A 72 18.50 -20.05 9.63
CA PRO A 72 19.43 -21.15 9.82
C PRO A 72 20.87 -20.62 9.65
N ARG A 73 21.77 -20.95 10.58
CA ARG A 73 23.16 -20.49 10.60
C ARG A 73 24.06 -21.08 9.49
N ASP A 74 23.49 -21.66 8.44
CA ASP A 74 24.25 -22.33 7.39
C ASP A 74 24.29 -21.52 6.09
N LYS A 75 25.50 -21.40 5.54
CA LYS A 75 25.83 -20.71 4.28
C LYS A 75 25.24 -21.44 3.07
N GLY A 76 23.92 -21.37 2.90
CA GLY A 76 23.13 -21.85 1.76
C GLY A 76 22.03 -20.85 1.38
N ALA A 77 21.29 -21.10 0.29
CA ALA A 77 20.13 -20.28 -0.09
C ALA A 77 19.09 -20.29 1.04
N LEU A 78 18.58 -19.10 1.43
CA LEU A 78 17.46 -18.89 2.34
C LEU A 78 16.22 -19.54 1.73
N GLN A 79 15.72 -20.62 2.35
CA GLN A 79 14.53 -21.32 1.91
C GLN A 79 13.40 -21.01 2.89
N PHE A 80 12.31 -20.42 2.37
CA PHE A 80 11.13 -20.10 3.16
C PHE A 80 10.00 -21.07 2.89
N LYS A 81 9.39 -21.63 3.95
CA LYS A 81 8.25 -22.55 3.80
C LYS A 81 6.93 -21.87 4.13
N VAL A 82 6.06 -21.66 3.14
CA VAL A 82 4.83 -20.87 3.25
C VAL A 82 3.58 -21.75 3.14
N GLY A 83 2.62 -21.57 4.05
CA GLY A 83 1.31 -22.21 3.96
C GLY A 83 0.28 -21.28 3.35
N ILE A 84 -0.47 -21.73 2.36
CA ILE A 84 -1.59 -20.98 1.76
C ILE A 84 -2.86 -21.80 2.01
N ILE A 85 -3.83 -21.22 2.72
CA ILE A 85 -5.09 -21.90 3.05
C ILE A 85 -6.16 -21.42 2.05
N GLY A 86 -6.62 -22.33 1.21
CA GLY A 86 -7.58 -22.11 0.12
C GLY A 86 -6.93 -21.91 -1.24
N ALA A 87 -7.50 -22.54 -2.28
CA ALA A 87 -7.10 -22.40 -3.68
C ALA A 87 -8.10 -21.57 -4.50
N GLY A 88 -8.68 -20.54 -3.87
CA GLY A 88 -9.45 -19.51 -4.58
C GLY A 88 -8.57 -18.54 -5.36
N ALA A 89 -9.14 -17.45 -5.90
CA ALA A 89 -8.39 -16.43 -6.65
C ALA A 89 -7.18 -15.89 -5.86
N ALA A 90 -7.38 -15.52 -4.59
CA ALA A 90 -6.33 -15.02 -3.71
C ALA A 90 -5.22 -16.05 -3.47
N GLY A 91 -5.57 -17.31 -3.19
CA GLY A 91 -4.60 -18.37 -2.89
C GLY A 91 -3.75 -18.75 -4.11
N LEU A 92 -4.38 -18.96 -5.26
CA LEU A 92 -3.68 -19.24 -6.52
C LEU A 92 -2.77 -18.06 -6.92
N PHE A 93 -3.24 -16.82 -6.78
CA PHE A 93 -2.44 -15.65 -7.11
C PHE A 93 -1.26 -15.46 -6.13
N THR A 94 -1.44 -15.78 -4.85
CA THR A 94 -0.35 -15.80 -3.86
C THR A 94 0.76 -16.75 -4.29
N GLY A 95 0.42 -17.98 -4.70
CA GLY A 95 1.38 -18.94 -5.24
C GLY A 95 2.12 -18.43 -6.48
N MET A 96 1.38 -17.83 -7.43
CA MET A 96 1.98 -17.23 -8.64
C MET A 96 2.97 -16.09 -8.31
N ILE A 97 2.68 -15.25 -7.30
CA ILE A 97 3.60 -14.19 -6.87
C ILE A 97 4.84 -14.80 -6.22
N LEU A 98 4.69 -15.82 -5.37
CA LEU A 98 5.85 -16.50 -4.75
C LEU A 98 6.75 -17.15 -5.80
N ASP A 99 6.18 -17.77 -6.82
CA ASP A 99 6.90 -18.31 -7.98
C ASP A 99 7.63 -17.23 -8.77
N TRP A 100 6.96 -16.10 -9.01
CA TRP A 100 7.57 -14.95 -9.68
C TRP A 100 8.72 -14.38 -8.85
N LEU A 101 8.53 -14.20 -7.53
CA LEU A 101 9.56 -13.74 -6.61
C LEU A 101 10.74 -14.71 -6.59
N ALA A 102 10.52 -16.02 -6.53
CA ALA A 102 11.60 -17.01 -6.56
C ALA A 102 12.45 -16.93 -7.85
N ASN A 103 11.84 -16.53 -8.98
CA ASN A 103 12.50 -16.40 -10.26
C ASN A 103 13.22 -15.05 -10.46
N GLU A 104 12.71 -13.95 -9.91
CA GLU A 104 13.25 -12.60 -10.07
C GLU A 104 14.15 -12.13 -8.91
N SER A 105 13.99 -12.69 -7.70
CA SER A 105 14.77 -12.33 -6.52
C SER A 105 16.21 -12.82 -6.62
N ASN A 106 17.10 -12.25 -5.79
CA ASN A 106 18.45 -12.73 -5.57
C ASN A 106 18.48 -14.28 -5.54
N PRO A 107 19.35 -14.97 -6.32
CA PRO A 107 19.40 -16.45 -6.41
C PRO A 107 19.54 -17.20 -5.07
N LYS A 108 19.74 -16.46 -3.98
CA LYS A 108 19.85 -16.91 -2.60
C LYS A 108 18.52 -17.04 -1.88
N ILE A 109 17.37 -16.60 -2.41
CA ILE A 109 16.05 -16.76 -1.76
C ILE A 109 15.19 -17.76 -2.53
N LYS A 110 14.62 -18.74 -1.84
CA LYS A 110 13.71 -19.74 -2.41
C LYS A 110 12.43 -19.81 -1.57
N PHE A 111 11.29 -19.91 -2.24
CA PHE A 111 10.01 -20.18 -1.59
C PHE A 111 9.60 -21.62 -1.87
N ASP A 112 9.34 -22.38 -0.81
CA ASP A 112 8.62 -23.65 -0.81
C ASP A 112 7.23 -23.37 -0.23
N TYR A 113 6.15 -23.77 -0.88
CA TYR A 113 4.82 -23.48 -0.37
C TYR A 113 3.84 -24.62 -0.63
N ASP A 114 2.85 -24.76 0.26
CA ASP A 114 1.69 -25.63 0.07
C ASP A 114 0.43 -24.78 -0.09
N ILE A 115 -0.44 -25.10 -1.05
CA ILE A 115 -1.81 -24.59 -1.15
C ILE A 115 -2.76 -25.69 -0.68
N LEU A 116 -3.39 -25.49 0.48
CA LEU A 116 -4.30 -26.44 1.13
C LEU A 116 -5.76 -26.07 0.84
N GLU A 117 -6.41 -26.81 -0.06
CA GLU A 117 -7.78 -26.56 -0.50
C GLU A 117 -8.74 -27.59 0.09
N ALA A 118 -9.83 -27.11 0.68
CA ALA A 118 -10.79 -27.95 1.38
C ALA A 118 -11.66 -28.79 0.42
N SER A 119 -11.95 -28.25 -0.76
CA SER A 119 -12.76 -28.93 -1.79
C SER A 119 -11.90 -29.78 -2.73
N ASP A 120 -12.57 -30.50 -3.63
CA ASP A 120 -11.96 -31.29 -4.70
C ASP A 120 -11.63 -30.48 -5.96
N ARG A 121 -11.78 -29.14 -5.91
CA ARG A 121 -11.56 -28.24 -7.05
C ARG A 121 -10.82 -26.97 -6.64
N VAL A 122 -10.18 -26.33 -7.60
CA VAL A 122 -9.65 -24.97 -7.43
C VAL A 122 -10.70 -23.90 -7.79
N GLY A 123 -10.37 -22.65 -7.51
CA GLY A 123 -11.12 -21.47 -7.94
C GLY A 123 -12.06 -20.90 -6.89
N GLY A 124 -12.52 -21.69 -5.92
CA GLY A 124 -13.43 -21.23 -4.88
C GLY A 124 -14.68 -20.59 -5.48
N ARG A 125 -14.81 -19.26 -5.36
CA ARG A 125 -15.91 -18.45 -5.93
C ARG A 125 -15.76 -18.13 -7.43
N MET A 126 -14.67 -18.56 -8.07
CA MET A 126 -14.57 -18.71 -9.52
C MET A 126 -15.07 -20.10 -9.88
N TYR A 127 -16.38 -20.24 -10.12
CA TYR A 127 -17.00 -21.55 -10.32
C TYR A 127 -18.00 -21.53 -11.47
N THR A 128 -17.67 -22.32 -12.49
CA THR A 128 -18.52 -22.66 -13.62
C THR A 128 -19.14 -24.04 -13.44
N TYR A 129 -20.46 -24.14 -13.57
CA TYR A 129 -21.15 -25.42 -13.67
C TYR A 129 -21.38 -25.78 -15.14
N ASN A 130 -20.84 -26.93 -15.55
CA ASN A 130 -21.03 -27.50 -16.89
C ASN A 130 -22.13 -28.55 -16.82
N PHE A 131 -23.20 -28.39 -17.62
CA PHE A 131 -24.29 -29.35 -17.61
C PHE A 131 -23.87 -30.67 -18.28
N PRO A 132 -24.28 -31.83 -17.76
CA PRO A 132 -23.99 -33.11 -18.40
C PRO A 132 -24.77 -33.26 -19.71
N GLY A 133 -24.19 -34.04 -20.64
CA GLY A 133 -24.80 -34.41 -21.91
C GLY A 133 -24.76 -33.31 -22.98
N ASN A 134 -24.51 -33.74 -24.22
CA ASN A 134 -24.34 -32.95 -25.45
C ASN A 134 -23.02 -32.15 -25.56
N THR A 135 -22.46 -32.09 -26.77
CA THR A 135 -21.26 -31.34 -27.18
C THR A 135 -21.56 -29.88 -27.48
N ALA A 136 -22.73 -29.37 -27.08
CA ALA A 136 -23.11 -27.98 -27.30
C ALA A 136 -22.10 -27.05 -26.61
N ARG A 137 -21.61 -26.08 -27.38
CA ARG A 137 -20.42 -25.29 -27.06
C ARG A 137 -20.57 -24.45 -25.79
N HIS A 138 -21.77 -23.94 -25.53
CA HIS A 138 -22.09 -23.02 -24.44
C HIS A 138 -22.99 -23.66 -23.37
N ASN A 139 -22.72 -24.93 -23.06
CA ASN A 139 -23.51 -25.74 -22.14
C ASN A 139 -23.11 -25.55 -20.65
N TYR A 140 -22.96 -24.30 -20.22
CA TYR A 140 -22.54 -23.94 -18.87
C TYR A 140 -23.17 -22.63 -18.38
N TYR A 141 -23.09 -22.40 -17.07
CA TYR A 141 -23.23 -21.06 -16.50
C TYR A 141 -22.26 -20.87 -15.33
N ASP A 142 -21.94 -19.61 -15.05
CA ASP A 142 -21.11 -19.24 -13.90
C ASP A 142 -21.96 -19.10 -12.62
N VAL A 143 -21.70 -20.00 -11.68
CA VAL A 143 -22.26 -20.01 -10.33
C VAL A 143 -21.72 -18.83 -9.50
N GLY A 144 -20.45 -18.48 -9.73
CA GLY A 144 -19.76 -17.41 -9.03
C GLY A 144 -19.54 -16.16 -9.89
N ALA A 145 -18.30 -15.67 -9.92
CA ALA A 145 -17.89 -14.57 -10.81
C ALA A 145 -18.20 -14.93 -12.28
N MET A 146 -18.67 -13.94 -13.06
CA MET A 146 -19.15 -14.17 -14.44
C MET A 146 -18.90 -13.02 -15.41
N ARG A 147 -18.58 -11.83 -14.89
CA ARG A 147 -18.45 -10.59 -15.67
C ARG A 147 -17.36 -9.70 -15.07
N PHE A 148 -16.67 -8.96 -15.92
CA PHE A 148 -15.46 -8.20 -15.60
C PHE A 148 -15.50 -6.85 -16.32
N PRO A 149 -15.70 -5.73 -15.61
CA PRO A 149 -15.67 -4.41 -16.23
C PRO A 149 -14.21 -3.98 -16.46
N ASP A 150 -13.88 -3.52 -17.67
CA ASP A 150 -12.57 -2.97 -17.96
C ASP A 150 -12.51 -1.50 -17.58
N ASN A 151 -11.92 -1.24 -16.41
CA ASN A 151 -11.79 0.10 -15.84
C ASN A 151 -10.50 0.22 -15.00
N PRO A 152 -10.13 1.43 -14.54
CA PRO A 152 -8.90 1.64 -13.77
C PRO A 152 -8.80 0.80 -12.48
N ILE A 153 -9.92 0.52 -11.81
CA ILE A 153 -9.96 -0.31 -10.59
C ILE A 153 -9.64 -1.76 -10.93
N MET A 154 -10.24 -2.29 -12.00
CA MET A 154 -10.06 -3.67 -12.44
C MET A 154 -8.75 -3.92 -13.19
N LYS A 155 -7.92 -2.88 -13.41
CA LYS A 155 -6.71 -2.95 -14.24
C LYS A 155 -5.78 -4.12 -13.88
N ARG A 156 -5.62 -4.43 -12.58
CA ARG A 156 -4.79 -5.55 -12.13
C ARG A 156 -5.31 -6.91 -12.60
N LEU A 157 -6.63 -7.09 -12.61
CA LEU A 157 -7.26 -8.29 -13.13
C LEU A 157 -7.04 -8.44 -14.63
N PHE A 158 -7.09 -7.34 -15.40
CA PHE A 158 -6.79 -7.38 -16.83
C PHE A 158 -5.31 -7.65 -17.13
N LEU A 159 -4.39 -7.14 -16.31
CA LEU A 159 -2.98 -7.54 -16.37
C LEU A 159 -2.77 -9.02 -16.06
N LEU A 160 -3.56 -9.59 -15.14
CA LEU A 160 -3.55 -11.04 -14.89
C LEU A 160 -4.07 -11.83 -16.10
N PHE A 161 -5.14 -11.36 -16.76
CA PHE A 161 -5.61 -11.97 -18.00
C PHE A 161 -4.52 -11.96 -19.08
N GLU A 162 -3.81 -10.85 -19.25
CA GLU A 162 -2.67 -10.74 -20.18
C GLU A 162 -1.54 -11.72 -19.81
N TRP A 163 -1.17 -11.81 -18.54
CA TRP A 163 -0.16 -12.75 -18.05
C TRP A 163 -0.55 -14.20 -18.37
N LEU A 164 -1.83 -14.56 -18.18
CA LEU A 164 -2.38 -15.88 -18.48
C LEU A 164 -2.71 -16.09 -19.96
N LYS A 165 -2.39 -15.12 -20.82
CA LYS A 165 -2.67 -15.14 -22.27
C LYS A 165 -4.15 -15.31 -22.60
N MET A 166 -5.04 -14.80 -21.75
CA MET A 166 -6.47 -14.73 -21.95
C MET A 166 -6.78 -13.45 -22.73
N ARG A 167 -6.98 -13.57 -24.05
CA ARG A 167 -7.09 -12.40 -24.93
C ARG A 167 -8.54 -11.94 -25.05
N LYS A 168 -8.74 -10.65 -25.26
CA LYS A 168 -10.02 -10.10 -25.73
C LYS A 168 -10.27 -10.51 -27.17
N THR A 169 -11.43 -11.09 -27.45
CA THR A 169 -11.81 -11.58 -28.77
C THR A 169 -13.29 -11.29 -29.05
N LEU A 170 -13.67 -11.26 -30.32
CA LEU A 170 -15.08 -11.29 -30.69
C LEU A 170 -15.67 -12.67 -30.40
N LEU A 171 -16.99 -12.75 -30.19
CA LEU A 171 -17.65 -14.01 -29.88
C LEU A 171 -17.33 -15.08 -30.94
N ARG A 172 -17.44 -14.74 -32.23
CA ARG A 172 -17.10 -15.58 -33.40
C ARG A 172 -15.67 -16.13 -33.47
N ASP A 173 -14.71 -15.51 -32.77
CA ASP A 173 -13.30 -15.95 -32.77
C ASP A 173 -13.03 -17.01 -31.68
N GLU A 174 -14.06 -17.35 -30.89
CA GLU A 174 -14.39 -18.68 -30.41
C GLU A 174 -13.22 -19.52 -29.83
N CYS A 175 -12.44 -18.94 -28.91
CA CYS A 175 -11.37 -19.63 -28.17
C CYS A 175 -11.69 -19.73 -26.67
N ILE A 176 -11.85 -20.95 -26.14
CA ILE A 176 -12.13 -21.18 -24.71
C ILE A 176 -11.01 -20.59 -23.83
N GLY A 177 -11.42 -19.90 -22.76
CA GLY A 177 -10.55 -19.20 -21.83
C GLY A 177 -10.16 -17.79 -22.29
N ASN A 178 -10.65 -17.31 -23.43
CA ASN A 178 -10.53 -15.89 -23.82
C ASN A 178 -11.71 -15.06 -23.30
N LEU A 179 -11.53 -13.74 -23.31
CA LEU A 179 -12.55 -12.78 -22.94
C LEU A 179 -13.40 -12.44 -24.17
N VAL A 180 -14.72 -12.51 -24.02
CA VAL A 180 -15.70 -12.07 -25.02
C VAL A 180 -16.59 -10.97 -24.44
N PRO A 181 -17.20 -10.10 -25.26
CA PRO A 181 -18.07 -9.05 -24.75
C PRO A 181 -19.21 -9.59 -23.89
N TYR A 182 -19.46 -8.93 -22.76
CA TYR A 182 -20.61 -9.17 -21.91
C TYR A 182 -21.58 -7.99 -22.06
N TYR A 183 -22.79 -8.25 -22.55
CA TYR A 183 -23.80 -7.21 -22.75
C TYR A 183 -24.67 -7.12 -21.50
N LEU A 184 -24.44 -6.07 -20.72
CA LEU A 184 -25.20 -5.80 -19.50
C LEU A 184 -26.63 -5.32 -19.80
N ASN A 185 -26.80 -4.56 -20.89
CA ASN A 185 -28.07 -3.95 -21.28
C ASN A 185 -28.49 -4.42 -22.68
N ALA A 186 -29.79 -4.55 -22.90
CA ALA A 186 -30.40 -4.77 -24.21
C ALA A 186 -31.52 -3.77 -24.51
N ASP A 187 -31.82 -3.56 -25.80
CA ASP A 187 -32.88 -2.62 -26.23
C ASP A 187 -34.29 -3.11 -25.86
N GLN A 188 -34.43 -4.42 -25.63
CA GLN A 188 -35.66 -5.10 -25.25
C GLN A 188 -35.35 -5.94 -24.02
N GLU A 189 -35.92 -5.55 -22.88
CA GLU A 189 -35.75 -6.24 -21.60
C GLU A 189 -37.13 -6.35 -20.93
N PRO A 190 -37.47 -7.49 -20.30
CA PRO A 190 -38.71 -7.60 -19.55
C PRO A 190 -38.55 -7.06 -18.11
N TRP A 191 -39.48 -6.18 -17.73
CA TRP A 191 -39.58 -5.59 -16.40
C TRP A 191 -40.92 -5.96 -15.79
N ASN A 192 -40.94 -6.84 -14.79
CA ASN A 192 -42.15 -7.26 -14.09
C ASN A 192 -42.16 -6.78 -12.65
N PHE A 193 -42.91 -5.71 -12.38
CA PHE A 193 -43.12 -5.19 -11.04
C PHE A 193 -44.60 -5.00 -10.78
N ASN A 194 -45.06 -5.28 -9.55
CA ASN A 194 -46.45 -5.15 -9.14
C ASN A 194 -47.42 -5.89 -10.11
N ASP A 195 -47.06 -7.12 -10.47
CA ASP A 195 -47.79 -8.00 -11.41
C ASP A 195 -47.99 -7.41 -12.82
N ARG A 196 -47.22 -6.39 -13.21
CA ARG A 196 -47.26 -5.76 -14.54
C ARG A 196 -45.95 -5.96 -15.27
N THR A 197 -46.02 -6.55 -16.46
CA THR A 197 -44.86 -6.72 -17.34
C THR A 197 -44.81 -5.62 -18.39
N GLU A 198 -43.70 -4.90 -18.40
CA GLU A 198 -43.36 -3.92 -19.43
C GLU A 198 -42.10 -4.36 -20.18
N TRP A 199 -42.02 -4.03 -21.47
CA TRP A 199 -40.90 -4.39 -22.34
C TRP A 199 -40.20 -3.15 -22.88
N GLY A 200 -38.87 -3.17 -22.85
CA GLY A 200 -37.98 -2.13 -23.36
C GLY A 200 -36.90 -1.76 -22.36
N THR A 201 -36.09 -0.74 -22.68
CA THR A 201 -35.19 -0.12 -21.70
C THR A 201 -35.99 0.66 -20.66
N TYR A 202 -35.43 0.84 -19.45
CA TYR A 202 -36.08 1.67 -18.41
C TYR A 202 -36.50 3.05 -18.94
N ALA A 203 -35.61 3.72 -19.68
CA ALA A 203 -35.88 5.02 -20.30
C ALA A 203 -37.06 4.97 -21.29
N SER A 204 -37.15 3.92 -22.12
CA SER A 204 -38.26 3.75 -23.05
C SER A 204 -39.60 3.50 -22.32
N ILE A 205 -39.59 2.71 -21.25
CA ILE A 205 -40.78 2.39 -20.47
C ILE A 205 -41.28 3.63 -19.72
N SER A 206 -40.39 4.31 -19.00
CA SER A 206 -40.70 5.53 -18.24
C SER A 206 -41.13 6.72 -19.12
N SER A 207 -40.68 6.78 -20.39
CA SER A 207 -41.15 7.79 -21.34
C SER A 207 -42.65 7.65 -21.70
N ARG A 208 -43.21 6.43 -21.56
CA ARG A 208 -44.62 6.15 -21.86
C ARG A 208 -45.55 6.39 -20.66
N SER A 209 -45.05 6.18 -19.45
CA SER A 209 -45.76 6.41 -18.19
C SER A 209 -44.77 6.70 -17.07
N ALA A 210 -45.04 7.73 -16.26
CA ALA A 210 -44.24 8.04 -15.07
C ALA A 210 -44.42 6.99 -13.95
N ASP A 211 -45.48 6.18 -14.01
CA ASP A 211 -45.69 5.05 -13.11
C ASP A 211 -46.19 3.84 -13.93
N PRO A 212 -45.30 3.19 -14.69
CA PRO A 212 -45.68 2.11 -15.60
C PRO A 212 -46.19 0.88 -14.85
N TRP A 213 -45.67 0.64 -13.64
CA TRP A 213 -46.01 -0.51 -12.81
C TRP A 213 -47.12 -0.23 -11.78
N GLY A 214 -47.59 1.01 -11.66
CA GLY A 214 -48.64 1.36 -10.70
C GLY A 214 -48.17 1.29 -9.23
N ILE A 215 -46.89 1.54 -8.99
CA ILE A 215 -46.22 1.45 -7.68
C ILE A 215 -46.36 2.73 -6.85
N ASN A 216 -46.74 3.86 -7.46
CA ASN A 216 -46.96 5.14 -6.78
C ASN A 216 -48.45 5.47 -6.64
N GLY A 217 -49.30 4.45 -6.45
CA GLY A 217 -50.76 4.62 -6.36
C GLY A 217 -51.23 5.50 -5.18
N ASP A 218 -50.43 5.62 -4.12
CA ASP A 218 -50.70 6.49 -2.97
C ASP A 218 -50.08 7.90 -3.09
N SER A 219 -49.41 8.18 -4.22
CA SER A 219 -48.78 9.47 -4.54
C SER A 219 -47.74 9.94 -3.52
N LYS A 220 -47.07 9.01 -2.83
CA LYS A 220 -46.02 9.34 -1.85
C LYS A 220 -44.63 9.46 -2.43
N ILE A 221 -44.38 8.94 -3.63
CA ILE A 221 -43.12 9.15 -4.35
C ILE A 221 -43.24 10.45 -5.16
N PRO A 222 -42.30 11.41 -5.01
CA PRO A 222 -42.34 12.68 -5.75
C PRO A 222 -42.43 12.48 -7.27
N PRO A 223 -43.37 13.11 -7.98
CA PRO A 223 -43.49 12.97 -9.44
C PRO A 223 -42.24 13.40 -10.22
N GLU A 224 -41.41 14.30 -9.66
CA GLU A 224 -40.16 14.75 -10.24
C GLU A 224 -39.08 13.66 -10.23
N ILE A 225 -39.00 12.85 -9.16
CA ILE A 225 -37.98 11.80 -9.04
C ILE A 225 -38.31 10.59 -9.92
N LEU A 226 -39.61 10.30 -10.13
CA LEU A 226 -40.09 9.22 -11.01
C LEU A 226 -39.74 9.41 -12.50
N LYS A 227 -39.27 10.61 -12.89
CA LYS A 227 -38.81 10.87 -14.27
C LYS A 227 -37.38 10.39 -14.52
N ALA A 228 -36.60 10.17 -13.47
CA ALA A 228 -35.25 9.62 -13.54
C ALA A 228 -35.29 8.10 -13.26
N SER A 229 -34.36 7.35 -13.83
CA SER A 229 -34.22 5.95 -13.42
C SER A 229 -33.68 5.87 -11.98
N PRO A 230 -34.04 4.85 -11.20
CA PRO A 230 -33.45 4.61 -9.88
C PRO A 230 -31.92 4.60 -9.88
N ASP A 231 -31.30 4.02 -10.93
CA ASP A 231 -29.85 4.03 -11.10
C ASP A 231 -29.31 5.46 -11.29
N ASP A 232 -29.96 6.30 -12.13
CA ASP A 232 -29.57 7.71 -12.28
C ASP A 232 -29.70 8.50 -10.97
N VAL A 233 -30.75 8.21 -10.20
CA VAL A 233 -30.95 8.81 -8.87
C VAL A 233 -29.83 8.44 -7.93
N LEU A 234 -29.49 7.15 -7.82
CA LEU A 234 -28.44 6.69 -6.92
C LEU A 234 -27.06 7.18 -7.38
N ASN A 235 -26.78 7.13 -8.68
CA ASN A 235 -25.52 7.59 -9.26
C ASN A 235 -25.28 9.08 -9.00
N ALA A 236 -26.28 9.94 -9.20
CA ALA A 236 -26.13 11.38 -8.92
C ALA A 236 -25.86 11.66 -7.43
N LEU A 237 -26.35 10.80 -6.53
CA LEU A 237 -26.13 10.95 -5.09
C LEU A 237 -24.76 10.43 -4.64
N THR A 238 -24.18 9.45 -5.33
CA THR A 238 -22.83 8.95 -5.02
C THR A 238 -21.73 9.71 -5.78
N GLU A 239 -22.06 10.34 -6.91
CA GLU A 239 -21.12 11.04 -7.80
C GLU A 239 -20.15 12.01 -7.11
N PRO A 240 -20.56 12.86 -6.15
CA PRO A 240 -19.61 13.74 -5.46
C PRO A 240 -18.49 12.99 -4.73
N LEU A 241 -18.83 11.89 -4.04
CA LEU A 241 -17.85 11.06 -3.35
C LEU A 241 -17.02 10.24 -4.33
N ARG A 242 -17.65 9.72 -5.40
CA ARG A 242 -16.95 9.04 -6.50
C ARG A 242 -15.88 9.94 -7.11
N ASN A 243 -16.25 11.15 -7.52
CA ASN A 243 -15.33 12.12 -8.12
C ASN A 243 -14.16 12.43 -7.20
N GLN A 244 -14.39 12.54 -5.89
CA GLN A 244 -13.31 12.78 -4.94
C GLN A 244 -12.41 11.54 -4.74
N LEU A 245 -12.98 10.32 -4.77
CA LEU A 245 -12.20 9.06 -4.77
C LEU A 245 -11.40 8.87 -6.06
N GLU A 246 -11.95 9.28 -7.20
CA GLU A 246 -11.21 9.29 -8.47
C GLU A 246 -10.04 10.28 -8.43
N GLN A 247 -10.24 11.46 -7.83
CA GLN A 247 -9.15 12.42 -7.58
C GLN A 247 -8.10 11.87 -6.60
N ASP A 248 -8.51 11.09 -5.60
CA ASP A 248 -7.56 10.39 -4.72
C ASP A 248 -6.64 9.46 -5.52
N LEU A 249 -7.17 8.83 -6.58
CA LEU A 249 -6.41 7.97 -7.50
C LEU A 249 -5.64 8.77 -8.59
N ALA A 250 -6.05 10.01 -8.89
CA ALA A 250 -5.51 10.82 -9.96
C ALA A 250 -4.39 11.76 -9.47
N GLY A 251 -3.13 11.33 -9.59
CA GLY A 251 -1.98 12.21 -9.35
C GLY A 251 -0.64 11.48 -9.18
N LYS A 252 0.48 12.21 -9.25
CA LYS A 252 1.81 11.70 -8.85
C LYS A 252 1.97 11.56 -7.34
N LYS A 253 1.04 12.13 -6.57
CA LYS A 253 0.97 12.01 -5.10
C LYS A 253 -0.46 11.64 -4.67
N PRO A 254 -0.63 10.54 -3.93
CA PRO A 254 -1.89 10.16 -3.29
C PRO A 254 -2.59 11.29 -2.54
N SER A 255 -3.91 11.41 -2.72
CA SER A 255 -4.81 12.11 -1.80
C SER A 255 -5.62 11.09 -1.00
N ARG A 256 -6.10 11.47 0.20
CA ARG A 256 -6.99 10.67 1.07
C ARG A 256 -8.36 11.34 1.25
N LYS A 257 -8.57 12.47 0.60
CA LYS A 257 -9.70 13.35 0.87
C LYS A 257 -11.03 12.64 0.60
N GLY A 258 -11.15 11.94 -0.53
CA GLY A 258 -12.39 11.29 -0.93
C GLY A 258 -12.80 10.16 -0.03
N TRP A 259 -11.84 9.40 0.46
CA TRP A 259 -12.16 8.36 1.41
C TRP A 259 -12.30 8.83 2.84
N ASP A 260 -11.54 9.83 3.29
CA ASP A 260 -11.80 10.44 4.60
C ASP A 260 -13.25 10.96 4.63
N MET A 261 -13.71 11.59 3.54
CA MET A 261 -15.11 11.94 3.34
C MET A 261 -16.04 10.72 3.31
N LEU A 262 -15.67 9.63 2.63
CA LEU A 262 -16.50 8.42 2.61
C LEU A 262 -16.66 7.81 4.02
N MET A 263 -15.59 7.80 4.81
CA MET A 263 -15.58 7.23 6.17
C MET A 263 -16.34 8.08 7.19
N GLU A 264 -16.60 9.36 6.92
CA GLU A 264 -17.56 10.15 7.69
C GLU A 264 -18.99 9.58 7.57
N TYR A 265 -19.30 8.97 6.42
CA TYR A 265 -20.61 8.39 6.14
C TYR A 265 -20.69 6.87 6.34
N ASP A 266 -19.59 6.18 6.68
CA ASP A 266 -19.59 4.73 6.88
C ASP A 266 -20.51 4.26 8.02
N ASN A 267 -20.78 5.14 9.00
CA ASN A 267 -21.71 4.84 10.10
C ASN A 267 -23.18 4.73 9.66
N TYR A 268 -23.50 5.12 8.43
CA TYR A 268 -24.84 5.06 7.86
C TYR A 268 -24.97 3.83 6.96
N SER A 269 -26.13 3.18 7.04
CA SER A 269 -26.61 2.40 5.90
C SER A 269 -27.06 3.32 4.77
N THR A 270 -27.09 2.84 3.52
CA THR A 270 -27.62 3.61 2.38
C THR A 270 -29.03 4.14 2.66
N ARG A 271 -29.88 3.32 3.26
CA ARG A 271 -31.24 3.71 3.69
C ARG A 271 -31.22 4.84 4.70
N SER A 272 -30.41 4.71 5.75
CA SER A 272 -30.32 5.75 6.79
C SER A 272 -29.72 7.06 6.27
N PHE A 273 -28.79 6.96 5.32
CA PHE A 273 -28.19 8.09 4.65
C PHE A 273 -29.21 8.85 3.80
N LEU A 274 -29.97 8.15 2.95
CA LEU A 274 -31.04 8.74 2.13
C LEU A 274 -32.18 9.32 2.97
N HIS A 275 -32.36 8.87 4.21
CA HIS A 275 -33.41 9.38 5.10
C HIS A 275 -32.97 10.62 5.90
N HIS A 276 -31.68 10.82 6.17
CA HIS A 276 -31.23 11.85 7.12
C HIS A 276 -30.20 12.85 6.57
N CYS A 277 -29.40 12.49 5.57
CA CYS A 277 -28.23 13.27 5.18
C CYS A 277 -28.55 14.24 4.03
N HIS A 278 -28.02 15.46 4.14
CA HIS A 278 -28.04 16.45 3.06
C HIS A 278 -26.66 16.50 2.40
N LEU A 279 -26.44 15.72 1.35
CA LEU A 279 -25.18 15.64 0.57
C LEU A 279 -24.71 16.96 -0.07
N MET A 280 -25.53 18.02 0.01
CA MET A 280 -25.54 19.17 -0.91
C MET A 280 -24.31 20.08 -0.86
N GLU A 281 -23.33 19.83 0.00
CA GLU A 281 -22.10 20.64 0.05
C GLU A 281 -20.98 20.12 -0.86
N LEU A 282 -21.13 18.94 -1.48
CA LEU A 282 -20.05 18.27 -2.20
C LEU A 282 -20.14 18.32 -3.73
N GLY A 283 -21.26 18.80 -4.30
CA GLY A 283 -21.45 18.82 -5.75
C GLY A 283 -22.67 19.63 -6.22
N PRO A 284 -22.88 19.75 -7.55
CA PRO A 284 -24.04 20.43 -8.10
C PRO A 284 -25.34 19.72 -7.70
N ALA A 285 -26.42 20.48 -7.54
CA ALA A 285 -27.72 19.92 -7.22
C ALA A 285 -28.24 19.04 -8.37
N PRO A 286 -28.78 17.84 -8.09
CA PRO A 286 -29.36 16.98 -9.12
C PRO A 286 -30.64 17.59 -9.71
N PRO A 287 -31.10 17.12 -10.89
CA PRO A 287 -32.32 17.61 -11.55
C PRO A 287 -33.63 17.16 -10.90
N PHE A 288 -33.56 16.46 -9.76
CA PHE A 288 -34.69 15.98 -8.96
C PHE A 288 -34.51 16.39 -7.48
N PRO A 289 -35.58 16.34 -6.65
CA PRO A 289 -35.48 16.67 -5.23
C PRO A 289 -34.36 15.85 -4.56
N SER A 290 -33.51 16.50 -3.78
CA SER A 290 -32.45 15.82 -3.01
C SER A 290 -33.01 15.22 -1.71
N PRO A 291 -32.31 14.23 -1.09
CA PRO A 291 -32.63 13.75 0.25
C PRO A 291 -32.75 14.89 1.28
N PRO A 292 -33.55 14.73 2.35
CA PRO A 292 -34.07 13.46 2.86
C PRO A 292 -35.30 12.93 2.11
N TYR A 293 -35.32 11.62 1.86
CA TYR A 293 -36.42 10.90 1.24
C TYR A 293 -37.29 10.17 2.26
N ASN A 294 -38.58 10.02 1.94
CA ASN A 294 -39.50 9.18 2.73
C ASN A 294 -39.25 7.68 2.46
N TYR A 295 -39.91 6.84 3.27
CA TYR A 295 -39.79 5.39 3.18
C TYR A 295 -40.14 4.87 1.78
N GLU A 296 -41.23 5.35 1.19
CA GLU A 296 -41.74 4.87 -0.10
C GLU A 296 -40.78 5.16 -1.25
N THR A 297 -40.14 6.33 -1.25
CA THR A 297 -39.12 6.68 -2.25
C THR A 297 -37.87 5.79 -2.09
N ILE A 298 -37.39 5.59 -0.86
CA ILE A 298 -36.20 4.75 -0.62
C ILE A 298 -36.49 3.28 -0.96
N GLN A 299 -37.68 2.79 -0.60
CA GLN A 299 -38.07 1.42 -0.89
C GLN A 299 -38.23 1.17 -2.39
N TRP A 300 -38.75 2.15 -3.13
CA TRP A 300 -38.80 2.09 -4.59
C TRP A 300 -37.39 2.00 -5.20
N LEU A 301 -36.46 2.85 -4.76
CA LEU A 301 -35.07 2.81 -5.22
C LEU A 301 -34.44 1.43 -4.98
N GLU A 302 -34.52 0.91 -3.75
CA GLU A 302 -33.95 -0.41 -3.41
C GLU A 302 -34.59 -1.54 -4.26
N THR A 303 -35.92 -1.51 -4.41
CA THR A 303 -36.68 -2.58 -5.09
C THR A 303 -36.26 -2.74 -6.56
N ILE A 304 -35.93 -1.63 -7.23
CA ILE A 304 -35.53 -1.64 -8.64
C ILE A 304 -34.03 -1.95 -8.80
N ILE A 305 -33.17 -1.37 -7.96
CA ILE A 305 -31.71 -1.41 -8.13
C ILE A 305 -31.11 -2.73 -7.65
N GLY A 306 -31.55 -3.22 -6.48
CA GLY A 306 -30.81 -4.25 -5.74
C GLY A 306 -31.66 -5.36 -5.15
N GLY A 307 -31.01 -6.19 -4.33
CA GLY A 307 -31.67 -7.22 -3.53
C GLY A 307 -32.52 -6.64 -2.40
N THR A 308 -33.46 -7.41 -1.88
CA THR A 308 -34.25 -6.98 -0.70
C THR A 308 -33.34 -6.75 0.51
N ASN A 309 -33.42 -5.58 1.14
CA ASN A 309 -32.56 -5.06 2.22
C ASN A 309 -31.12 -4.72 1.77
N TRP A 310 -30.88 -4.52 0.48
CA TRP A 310 -29.57 -4.08 -0.03
C TRP A 310 -29.14 -2.75 0.60
N PHE A 311 -30.08 -1.81 0.78
CA PHE A 311 -29.78 -0.48 1.30
C PHE A 311 -29.59 -0.45 2.83
N ASP A 312 -29.75 -1.59 3.51
CA ASP A 312 -29.47 -1.69 4.94
C ASP A 312 -27.99 -1.97 5.25
N GLN A 313 -27.18 -2.22 4.22
CA GLN A 313 -25.71 -2.27 4.34
C GLN A 313 -25.09 -0.88 4.28
N ALA A 314 -23.78 -0.81 4.55
CA ALA A 314 -23.06 0.45 4.66
C ALA A 314 -23.19 1.28 3.38
N PHE A 315 -23.39 2.60 3.55
CA PHE A 315 -23.40 3.53 2.42
C PHE A 315 -22.05 3.55 1.68
N SER A 316 -20.95 3.31 2.41
CA SER A 316 -19.61 3.13 1.84
C SER A 316 -19.56 2.02 0.80
N GLU A 317 -20.22 0.87 1.03
CA GLU A 317 -20.34 -0.21 0.04
C GLU A 317 -21.05 0.27 -1.22
N THR A 318 -22.15 1.02 -1.09
CA THR A 318 -22.88 1.56 -2.24
C THR A 318 -22.01 2.49 -3.10
N VAL A 319 -21.17 3.33 -2.48
CA VAL A 319 -20.26 4.21 -3.21
C VAL A 319 -19.14 3.41 -3.89
N LEU A 320 -18.49 2.49 -3.18
CA LEU A 320 -17.39 1.68 -3.73
C LEU A 320 -17.88 0.74 -4.84
N GLU A 321 -19.02 0.08 -4.64
CA GLU A 321 -19.66 -0.77 -5.65
C GLU A 321 -19.96 0.03 -6.93
N SER A 322 -20.45 1.27 -6.80
CA SER A 322 -20.74 2.12 -7.96
C SER A 322 -19.49 2.44 -8.79
N LEU A 323 -18.33 2.61 -8.16
CA LEU A 323 -17.05 2.80 -8.85
C LEU A 323 -16.56 1.52 -9.52
N ASP A 324 -16.65 0.39 -8.80
CA ASP A 324 -16.21 -0.92 -9.29
C ASP A 324 -17.03 -1.36 -10.52
N PHE A 325 -18.34 -1.14 -10.45
CA PHE A 325 -19.30 -1.54 -11.48
C PHE A 325 -19.18 -0.68 -12.74
N GLN A 326 -19.25 0.65 -12.60
CA GLN A 326 -19.19 1.55 -13.74
C GLN A 326 -18.39 2.80 -13.40
N TYR A 327 -17.07 2.74 -13.62
CA TYR A 327 -16.18 3.87 -13.38
C TYR A 327 -16.56 5.10 -14.23
N ASN A 328 -16.87 4.90 -15.50
CA ASN A 328 -17.45 5.92 -16.38
C ASN A 328 -18.26 5.28 -17.53
N GLU A 329 -18.89 6.09 -18.37
CA GLU A 329 -19.71 5.64 -19.52
C GLU A 329 -18.94 4.79 -20.55
N SER A 330 -17.61 4.86 -20.60
CA SER A 330 -16.78 4.07 -21.51
C SER A 330 -16.39 2.69 -20.99
N THR A 331 -16.87 2.30 -19.79
CA THR A 331 -16.57 1.00 -19.19
C THR A 331 -17.13 -0.14 -20.05
N GLU A 332 -16.24 -0.92 -20.67
CA GLU A 332 -16.60 -2.11 -21.43
C GLU A 332 -16.67 -3.34 -20.52
N TRP A 333 -17.62 -4.24 -20.77
CA TRP A 333 -17.81 -5.44 -19.97
C TRP A 333 -17.40 -6.71 -20.72
N TRP A 334 -16.77 -7.63 -20.00
CA TRP A 334 -16.22 -8.87 -20.54
C TRP A 334 -16.65 -10.07 -19.71
N CYS A 335 -16.78 -11.23 -20.34
CA CYS A 335 -16.91 -12.53 -19.66
C CYS A 335 -15.93 -13.54 -20.26
N ILE A 336 -15.63 -14.61 -19.51
CA ILE A 336 -14.71 -15.65 -19.97
C ILE A 336 -15.48 -16.72 -20.75
N LEU A 337 -15.11 -16.94 -22.01
CA LEU A 337 -15.68 -18.00 -22.83
C LEU A 337 -15.28 -19.37 -22.28
N GLY A 338 -16.25 -20.24 -21.97
CA GLY A 338 -16.04 -21.49 -21.23
C GLY A 338 -16.23 -21.35 -19.72
N GLY A 339 -16.49 -20.12 -19.24
CA GLY A 339 -16.78 -19.81 -17.84
C GLY A 339 -15.54 -19.49 -17.01
N THR A 340 -15.80 -18.90 -15.85
CA THR A 340 -14.77 -18.33 -14.98
C THR A 340 -13.88 -19.37 -14.29
N SER A 341 -14.25 -20.66 -14.26
CA SER A 341 -13.35 -21.75 -13.87
C SER A 341 -12.08 -21.81 -14.75
N GLU A 342 -12.13 -21.35 -16.00
CA GLU A 342 -10.95 -21.30 -16.88
C GLU A 342 -9.85 -20.36 -16.35
N LEU A 343 -10.22 -19.26 -15.67
CA LEU A 343 -9.26 -18.39 -14.99
C LEU A 343 -8.54 -19.17 -13.88
N ALA A 344 -9.28 -19.89 -13.04
CA ALA A 344 -8.71 -20.68 -11.96
C ALA A 344 -7.76 -21.77 -12.48
N GLU A 345 -8.16 -22.49 -13.52
CA GLU A 345 -7.34 -23.55 -14.13
C GLU A 345 -6.07 -22.99 -14.81
N LYS A 346 -6.15 -21.82 -15.45
CA LYS A 346 -4.97 -21.16 -16.02
C LYS A 346 -4.01 -20.64 -14.96
N MET A 347 -4.52 -20.09 -13.85
CA MET A 347 -3.69 -19.70 -12.70
C MET A 347 -2.99 -20.91 -12.09
N LYS A 348 -3.73 -21.98 -11.83
CA LYS A 348 -3.18 -23.27 -11.36
C LYS A 348 -2.07 -23.77 -12.28
N LYS A 349 -2.29 -23.83 -13.59
CA LYS A 349 -1.28 -24.26 -14.58
C LYS A 349 -0.04 -23.37 -14.65
N SER A 350 -0.13 -22.14 -14.15
CA SER A 350 0.98 -21.18 -14.14
C SER A 350 1.87 -21.32 -12.91
N LEU A 351 1.48 -22.12 -11.91
CA LEU A 351 2.34 -22.45 -10.77
C LEU A 351 3.50 -23.34 -11.24
N ASN A 352 4.71 -23.04 -10.79
CA ASN A 352 5.96 -23.71 -11.19
C ASN A 352 5.94 -25.21 -10.83
N ASP A 353 5.43 -25.54 -9.64
CA ASP A 353 5.29 -26.92 -9.17
C ASP A 353 3.83 -27.20 -8.80
N GLN A 354 3.20 -28.15 -9.50
CA GLN A 354 1.83 -28.55 -9.21
C GLN A 354 1.70 -29.36 -7.90
N SER A 355 2.81 -29.88 -7.36
CA SER A 355 2.82 -30.67 -6.13
C SER A 355 2.54 -29.84 -4.87
N CYS A 356 2.67 -28.50 -4.97
CA CYS A 356 2.29 -27.57 -3.92
C CYS A 356 0.78 -27.61 -3.62
N LEU A 357 -0.06 -27.94 -4.60
CA LEU A 357 -1.51 -27.88 -4.49
C LEU A 357 -2.07 -29.20 -3.94
N ARG A 358 -2.77 -29.13 -2.81
CA ARG A 358 -3.40 -30.26 -2.14
C ARG A 358 -4.90 -30.02 -2.02
N LEU A 359 -5.66 -30.75 -2.83
CA LEU A 359 -7.13 -30.76 -2.79
C LEU A 359 -7.63 -31.71 -1.69
N CYS A 360 -8.86 -31.51 -1.24
CA CYS A 360 -9.46 -32.28 -0.13
C CYS A 360 -8.65 -32.19 1.18
N SER A 361 -7.90 -31.12 1.38
CA SER A 361 -7.06 -30.83 2.53
C SER A 361 -7.67 -29.72 3.38
N ARG A 362 -8.79 -30.03 4.07
CA ARG A 362 -9.45 -29.09 4.96
C ARG A 362 -8.61 -28.81 6.21
N VAL A 363 -8.17 -27.57 6.35
CA VAL A 363 -7.52 -27.09 7.58
C VAL A 363 -8.53 -27.06 8.74
N THR A 364 -8.13 -27.59 9.89
CA THR A 364 -8.99 -27.71 11.09
C THR A 364 -8.43 -26.93 12.29
N LYS A 365 -7.12 -26.70 12.34
CA LYS A 365 -6.45 -25.94 13.41
C LYS A 365 -5.28 -25.11 12.87
N ILE A 366 -5.09 -23.91 13.42
CA ILE A 366 -3.93 -23.04 13.18
C ILE A 366 -3.33 -22.65 14.54
N GLU A 367 -2.01 -22.77 14.68
CA GLU A 367 -1.28 -22.50 15.92
C GLU A 367 -0.03 -21.69 15.61
N ALA A 368 0.26 -20.68 16.43
CA ALA A 368 1.51 -19.93 16.37
C ALA A 368 2.61 -20.68 17.13
N CYS A 369 3.82 -20.69 16.58
CA CYS A 369 5.01 -21.28 17.17
C CYS A 369 5.89 -20.22 17.84
N SER A 370 6.77 -20.63 18.75
CA SER A 370 7.74 -19.74 19.43
C SER A 370 9.17 -20.27 19.21
N PRO A 371 10.15 -19.43 18.80
CA PRO A 371 10.05 -17.97 18.69
C PRO A 371 9.40 -17.45 17.39
N GLY A 372 8.78 -18.31 16.57
CA GLY A 372 8.20 -17.94 15.29
C GLY A 372 7.61 -19.09 14.48
N GLY A 373 6.85 -18.77 13.43
CA GLY A 373 6.23 -19.73 12.50
C GLY A 373 4.84 -20.19 12.94
N MET A 374 4.26 -21.10 12.16
CA MET A 374 2.88 -21.57 12.28
C MET A 374 2.82 -23.10 12.11
N LYS A 375 1.95 -23.75 12.89
CA LYS A 375 1.49 -25.12 12.67
C LYS A 375 0.07 -25.10 12.13
N VAL A 376 -0.20 -25.91 11.12
CA VAL A 376 -1.51 -26.04 10.48
C VAL A 376 -1.90 -27.51 10.45
N SER A 377 -2.99 -27.86 11.14
CA SER A 377 -3.54 -29.22 11.12
C SER A 377 -4.55 -29.36 9.98
N VAL A 378 -4.47 -30.48 9.27
CA VAL A 378 -5.39 -30.84 8.17
C VAL A 378 -6.17 -32.07 8.59
N GLY A 379 -7.50 -32.07 8.40
CA GLY A 379 -8.39 -33.08 8.98
C GLY A 379 -8.14 -34.54 8.54
N ASN A 380 -7.46 -34.75 7.40
CA ASN A 380 -7.09 -36.06 6.88
C ASN A 380 -5.61 -36.42 7.11
N GLU A 381 -4.88 -35.63 7.90
CA GLU A 381 -3.47 -35.85 8.21
C GLU A 381 -3.26 -36.07 9.72
N ALA A 382 -2.33 -36.94 10.09
CA ALA A 382 -2.05 -37.25 11.50
C ALA A 382 -1.20 -36.16 12.18
N ASP A 383 -0.23 -35.61 11.45
CA ASP A 383 0.72 -34.63 11.96
C ASP A 383 0.43 -33.23 11.40
N PRO A 384 0.54 -32.16 12.21
CA PRO A 384 0.42 -30.80 11.72
C PRO A 384 1.58 -30.45 10.79
N ARG A 385 1.30 -29.59 9.80
CA ARG A 385 2.30 -29.04 8.90
C ARG A 385 2.90 -27.78 9.50
N GLU A 386 4.21 -27.63 9.39
CA GLU A 386 4.94 -26.44 9.85
C GLU A 386 5.27 -25.52 8.68
N TYR A 387 5.02 -24.23 8.90
CA TYR A 387 5.26 -23.14 7.98
C TYR A 387 5.90 -21.97 8.73
N GLU A 388 6.67 -21.16 8.02
CA GLU A 388 7.24 -19.93 8.54
C GLU A 388 6.26 -18.76 8.45
N ALA A 389 5.36 -18.80 7.48
CA ALA A 389 4.26 -17.85 7.31
C ALA A 389 3.04 -18.58 6.75
N VAL A 390 1.84 -18.15 7.14
CA VAL A 390 0.57 -18.70 6.65
C VAL A 390 -0.30 -17.57 6.08
N PHE A 391 -0.73 -17.72 4.84
CA PHE A 391 -1.71 -16.85 4.19
C PHE A 391 -3.08 -17.54 4.22
N SER A 392 -3.96 -17.06 5.08
CA SER A 392 -5.35 -17.51 5.11
C SER A 392 -6.13 -16.77 4.02
N THR A 393 -6.54 -17.49 2.96
CA THR A 393 -7.30 -16.92 1.84
C THR A 393 -8.80 -17.26 1.86
N VAL A 394 -9.22 -17.96 2.92
CA VAL A 394 -10.62 -18.38 3.10
C VAL A 394 -11.48 -17.23 3.62
N PRO A 395 -12.78 -17.20 3.31
CA PRO A 395 -13.71 -16.23 3.90
C PRO A 395 -13.69 -16.28 5.43
N PHE A 396 -13.94 -15.14 6.08
CA PHE A 396 -13.92 -15.05 7.55
C PHE A 396 -14.92 -15.99 8.24
N GLY A 397 -16.06 -16.26 7.59
CA GLY A 397 -17.02 -17.28 8.03
C GLY A 397 -16.40 -18.68 8.09
N CYS A 398 -15.60 -19.06 7.09
CA CYS A 398 -14.86 -20.32 7.08
C CYS A 398 -13.75 -20.34 8.14
N LEU A 399 -13.02 -19.24 8.29
CA LEU A 399 -11.96 -19.12 9.29
C LEU A 399 -12.48 -19.31 10.72
N ARG A 400 -13.74 -18.93 10.97
CA ARG A 400 -14.42 -19.14 12.26
C ARG A 400 -14.69 -20.62 12.58
N HIS A 401 -14.70 -21.49 11.58
CA HIS A 401 -14.82 -22.94 11.76
C HIS A 401 -13.48 -23.64 12.07
N ILE A 402 -12.36 -22.91 11.97
CA ILE A 402 -11.01 -23.41 12.25
C ILE A 402 -10.66 -23.09 13.71
N ASP A 403 -10.09 -24.04 14.45
CA ASP A 403 -9.57 -23.77 15.79
C ASP A 403 -8.36 -22.85 15.70
N THR A 404 -8.54 -21.61 16.14
CA THR A 404 -7.56 -20.52 16.12
C THR A 404 -7.20 -20.05 17.53
N ARG A 405 -7.48 -20.85 18.56
CA ARG A 405 -7.21 -20.51 19.97
C ARG A 405 -5.75 -20.10 20.19
N ASP A 406 -4.86 -20.88 19.61
CA ASP A 406 -3.40 -20.75 19.75
C ASP A 406 -2.76 -20.05 18.54
N ALA A 407 -3.55 -19.51 17.61
CA ALA A 407 -3.08 -18.78 16.43
C ALA A 407 -2.60 -17.34 16.72
N ASN A 408 -2.65 -16.91 17.99
CA ASN A 408 -2.25 -15.57 18.45
C ASN A 408 -2.98 -14.39 17.75
N LEU A 409 -4.24 -14.61 17.34
CA LEU A 409 -5.07 -13.57 16.74
C LEU A 409 -5.47 -12.50 17.76
N SER A 410 -5.38 -11.23 17.35
CA SER A 410 -5.89 -10.10 18.12
C SER A 410 -7.41 -10.17 18.28
N TYR A 411 -7.92 -9.60 19.38
CA TYR A 411 -9.37 -9.56 19.64
C TYR A 411 -10.17 -8.85 18.53
N PRO A 412 -9.73 -7.70 17.97
CA PRO A 412 -10.43 -7.07 16.85
C PRO A 412 -10.58 -7.98 15.62
N VAL A 413 -9.57 -8.80 15.29
CA VAL A 413 -9.68 -9.78 14.21
C VAL A 413 -10.65 -10.90 14.56
N LYS A 414 -10.64 -11.39 15.81
CA LYS A 414 -11.65 -12.37 16.29
C LYS A 414 -13.07 -11.79 16.25
N GLN A 415 -13.25 -10.51 16.54
CA GLN A 415 -14.53 -9.81 16.39
C GLN A 415 -14.93 -9.69 14.92
N ALA A 416 -14.00 -9.32 14.04
CA ALA A 416 -14.25 -9.25 12.61
C ALA A 416 -14.69 -10.62 12.04
N MET A 417 -14.00 -11.71 12.42
CA MET A 417 -14.39 -13.09 12.08
C MET A 417 -15.83 -13.42 12.47
N ARG A 418 -16.34 -12.80 13.55
CA ARG A 418 -17.69 -13.03 14.07
C ARG A 418 -18.74 -12.13 13.41
N THR A 419 -18.38 -10.89 13.07
CA THR A 419 -19.34 -9.80 12.84
C THR A 419 -19.33 -9.24 11.43
N LEU A 420 -18.22 -9.38 10.68
CA LEU A 420 -18.16 -8.88 9.31
C LEU A 420 -19.29 -9.50 8.49
N SER A 421 -20.10 -8.63 7.92
CA SER A 421 -21.27 -9.03 7.15
C SER A 421 -20.84 -9.61 5.81
N TYR A 422 -21.49 -10.71 5.43
CA TYR A 422 -21.37 -11.35 4.12
C TYR A 422 -22.73 -11.34 3.44
N GLY A 423 -22.77 -10.94 2.18
CA GLY A 423 -23.97 -10.94 1.37
C GLY A 423 -24.34 -12.36 0.93
N PRO A 424 -25.55 -12.86 1.26
CA PRO A 424 -26.02 -14.14 0.76
C PRO A 424 -26.36 -14.03 -0.73
N THR A 425 -26.15 -15.11 -1.48
CA THR A 425 -26.45 -15.14 -2.91
C THR A 425 -26.72 -16.55 -3.43
N ALA A 426 -27.68 -16.64 -4.36
CA ALA A 426 -28.06 -17.88 -5.02
C ALA A 426 -28.30 -17.67 -6.52
N LYS A 427 -27.95 -18.68 -7.30
CA LYS A 427 -28.16 -18.72 -8.75
C LYS A 427 -28.85 -20.01 -9.19
N VAL A 428 -29.70 -19.92 -10.20
CA VAL A 428 -30.37 -21.07 -10.82
C VAL A 428 -30.19 -21.02 -12.33
N GLY A 429 -29.34 -21.92 -12.85
CA GLY A 429 -29.19 -22.14 -14.29
C GLY A 429 -30.11 -23.25 -14.76
N ILE A 430 -30.77 -23.07 -15.90
CA ILE A 430 -31.58 -24.11 -16.56
C ILE A 430 -31.07 -24.34 -17.97
N LYS A 431 -30.90 -25.61 -18.32
CA LYS A 431 -30.66 -26.06 -19.68
C LYS A 431 -32.01 -26.34 -20.36
N PHE A 432 -32.20 -25.71 -21.51
CA PHE A 432 -33.35 -25.88 -22.38
C PHE A 432 -32.93 -26.54 -23.70
N LYS A 433 -33.85 -27.24 -24.34
CA LYS A 433 -33.68 -27.84 -25.68
C LYS A 433 -33.35 -26.82 -26.76
N ARG A 434 -33.74 -25.55 -26.54
CA ARG A 434 -33.41 -24.40 -27.37
C ARG A 434 -33.58 -23.08 -26.61
N ALA A 435 -32.97 -22.03 -27.13
CA ALA A 435 -33.09 -20.67 -26.61
C ALA A 435 -34.45 -20.03 -26.92
N TRP A 436 -35.51 -20.45 -26.22
CA TRP A 436 -36.88 -19.97 -26.45
C TRP A 436 -37.02 -18.44 -26.27
N TRP A 437 -36.19 -17.83 -25.42
CA TRP A 437 -36.16 -16.38 -25.22
C TRP A 437 -35.64 -15.60 -26.44
N ILE A 438 -34.81 -16.23 -27.28
CA ILE A 438 -34.26 -15.64 -28.51
C ILE A 438 -35.22 -15.83 -29.69
N HIS A 439 -35.97 -16.94 -29.72
CA HIS A 439 -36.67 -17.39 -30.92
C HIS A 439 -38.19 -17.38 -30.84
N ASP A 440 -38.77 -17.59 -29.66
CA ASP A 440 -40.17 -18.01 -29.50
C ASP A 440 -41.05 -16.95 -28.77
N LEU A 441 -40.53 -15.74 -28.52
CA LEU A 441 -41.23 -14.59 -27.91
C LEU A 441 -41.75 -13.54 -28.92
N ARG A 442 -41.74 -13.86 -30.21
CA ARG A 442 -42.28 -13.02 -31.31
C ARG A 442 -41.65 -11.61 -31.32
N GLY A 443 -42.46 -10.54 -31.20
CA GLY A 443 -41.96 -9.16 -31.17
C GLY A 443 -40.96 -8.87 -30.04
N ASN A 444 -40.97 -9.68 -28.99
CA ASN A 444 -40.14 -9.53 -27.79
C ASN A 444 -38.96 -10.52 -27.74
N ASN A 445 -38.55 -11.06 -28.89
CA ASN A 445 -37.36 -11.92 -28.99
C ASN A 445 -36.09 -11.19 -28.52
N LEU A 446 -35.42 -11.77 -27.52
CA LEU A 446 -34.20 -11.24 -26.88
C LEU A 446 -32.97 -11.62 -27.71
N LYS A 447 -32.76 -10.92 -28.82
CA LYS A 447 -31.66 -11.18 -29.78
C LYS A 447 -30.30 -10.66 -29.32
N LYS A 448 -30.30 -9.74 -28.36
CA LYS A 448 -29.13 -9.30 -27.60
C LYS A 448 -29.36 -9.79 -26.17
N ALA A 449 -28.28 -10.06 -25.44
CA ALA A 449 -28.30 -10.57 -24.06
C ALA A 449 -29.01 -9.62 -23.07
N GLY A 450 -28.36 -9.10 -22.03
CA GLY A 450 -29.01 -8.21 -21.06
C GLY A 450 -29.77 -8.92 -19.94
N LEU A 451 -30.74 -8.23 -19.35
CA LEU A 451 -31.34 -8.61 -18.07
C LEU A 451 -32.87 -8.58 -18.10
N GLY A 452 -33.49 -9.44 -17.28
CA GLY A 452 -34.89 -9.36 -16.90
C GLY A 452 -35.00 -8.94 -15.44
N HIS A 453 -35.83 -7.95 -15.15
CA HIS A 453 -35.93 -7.28 -13.85
C HIS A 453 -37.28 -7.53 -13.20
N SER A 454 -37.30 -7.87 -11.91
CA SER A 454 -38.56 -8.12 -11.23
C SER A 454 -38.51 -8.07 -9.69
N ASP A 455 -39.68 -7.88 -9.08
CA ASP A 455 -39.97 -8.13 -7.66
C ASP A 455 -40.45 -9.56 -7.37
N LEU A 456 -40.58 -10.42 -8.39
CA LEU A 456 -40.87 -11.86 -8.27
C LEU A 456 -39.74 -12.61 -7.56
N GLY A 457 -40.00 -13.86 -7.14
CA GLY A 457 -39.05 -14.67 -6.38
C GLY A 457 -37.71 -14.93 -7.09
N ILE A 458 -37.67 -14.84 -8.43
CA ILE A 458 -36.45 -15.00 -9.22
C ILE A 458 -35.56 -13.75 -9.27
N ARG A 459 -36.10 -12.57 -8.92
CA ARG A 459 -35.53 -11.22 -9.01
C ARG A 459 -34.93 -10.85 -10.38
N THR A 460 -33.80 -11.44 -10.74
CA THR A 460 -33.07 -11.14 -11.97
C THR A 460 -32.90 -12.39 -12.83
N CYS A 461 -33.39 -12.31 -14.07
CA CYS A 461 -33.06 -13.28 -15.12
C CYS A 461 -31.90 -12.71 -15.96
N VAL A 462 -30.86 -13.48 -16.21
CA VAL A 462 -29.67 -13.02 -16.96
C VAL A 462 -29.59 -13.79 -18.27
N TYR A 463 -29.73 -13.10 -19.39
CA TYR A 463 -29.59 -13.70 -20.72
C TYR A 463 -28.10 -13.80 -21.06
N PRO A 464 -27.54 -14.99 -21.33
CA PRO A 464 -26.09 -15.11 -21.49
C PRO A 464 -25.59 -14.42 -22.76
N SER A 465 -24.46 -13.70 -22.63
CA SER A 465 -23.84 -13.01 -23.78
C SER A 465 -23.09 -13.95 -24.72
N TYR A 466 -22.72 -15.13 -24.25
CA TYR A 466 -21.89 -16.07 -25.00
C TYR A 466 -22.69 -17.02 -25.90
N ASN A 467 -24.01 -17.14 -25.75
CA ASN A 467 -24.85 -18.05 -26.55
C ASN A 467 -25.81 -17.34 -27.52
N ILE A 468 -25.62 -16.03 -27.75
CA ILE A 468 -26.49 -15.23 -28.62
C ILE A 468 -26.39 -15.60 -30.11
N GLU A 469 -25.27 -16.22 -30.50
CA GLU A 469 -24.99 -16.69 -31.87
C GLU A 469 -25.23 -18.20 -32.04
N ASP A 470 -25.71 -18.89 -30.99
CA ASP A 470 -25.94 -20.34 -31.04
C ASP A 470 -27.05 -20.71 -32.05
N PRO A 471 -26.92 -21.85 -32.74
CA PRO A 471 -27.96 -22.32 -33.66
C PRO A 471 -29.30 -22.50 -32.95
N ALA A 472 -30.39 -22.08 -33.60
CA ALA A 472 -31.74 -22.08 -32.99
C ALA A 472 -32.29 -23.46 -32.59
N GLY A 473 -31.67 -24.55 -33.05
CA GLY A 473 -32.02 -25.94 -32.72
C GLY A 473 -31.12 -26.57 -31.65
N ASP A 474 -30.09 -25.87 -31.20
CA ASP A 474 -29.15 -26.37 -30.20
C ASP A 474 -29.65 -26.09 -28.78
N PRO A 475 -29.34 -26.96 -27.81
CA PRO A 475 -29.63 -26.67 -26.41
C PRO A 475 -28.93 -25.41 -25.93
N ALA A 476 -29.63 -24.64 -25.11
CA ALA A 476 -29.15 -23.38 -24.58
C ALA A 476 -29.35 -23.32 -23.07
N VAL A 477 -28.39 -22.71 -22.39
CA VAL A 477 -28.45 -22.44 -20.95
C VAL A 477 -28.96 -21.02 -20.71
N LEU A 478 -29.83 -20.85 -19.71
CA LEU A 478 -30.28 -19.56 -19.22
C LEU A 478 -30.01 -19.47 -17.72
N LEU A 479 -29.49 -18.34 -17.25
CA LEU A 479 -29.43 -18.03 -15.83
C LEU A 479 -30.77 -17.42 -15.41
N CYS A 480 -31.71 -18.29 -15.05
CA CYS A 480 -33.11 -17.94 -14.82
C CYS A 480 -33.37 -17.13 -13.55
N SER A 481 -32.47 -17.25 -12.56
CA SER A 481 -32.55 -16.49 -11.32
C SER A 481 -31.15 -16.21 -10.81
N TYR A 482 -30.89 -14.94 -10.52
CA TYR A 482 -29.75 -14.46 -9.74
C TYR A 482 -30.29 -13.58 -8.62
N THR A 483 -30.12 -14.05 -7.38
CA THR A 483 -30.69 -13.41 -6.19
C THR A 483 -29.60 -13.09 -5.18
N TRP A 484 -29.87 -12.08 -4.37
CA TRP A 484 -29.00 -11.69 -3.27
C TRP A 484 -29.81 -11.34 -2.01
N GLN A 485 -29.10 -11.16 -0.89
CA GLN A 485 -29.68 -10.74 0.38
C GLN A 485 -30.87 -11.63 0.78
N GLN A 486 -31.97 -11.02 1.24
CA GLN A 486 -33.12 -11.75 1.73
C GLN A 486 -33.76 -12.64 0.65
N ASP A 487 -33.63 -12.27 -0.63
CA ASP A 487 -34.18 -13.07 -1.73
C ASP A 487 -33.43 -14.39 -1.89
N ALA A 488 -32.10 -14.35 -1.83
CA ALA A 488 -31.27 -15.55 -1.85
C ALA A 488 -31.56 -16.45 -0.64
N LEU A 489 -31.75 -15.87 0.55
CA LEU A 489 -32.11 -16.62 1.75
C LEU A 489 -33.51 -17.25 1.69
N ARG A 490 -34.45 -16.62 0.97
CA ARG A 490 -35.79 -17.19 0.73
C ARG A 490 -35.74 -18.32 -0.30
N LEU A 491 -34.85 -18.23 -1.28
CA LEU A 491 -34.67 -19.26 -2.30
C LEU A 491 -33.89 -20.48 -1.76
N ALA A 492 -32.92 -20.25 -0.88
CA ALA A 492 -31.99 -21.28 -0.40
C ALA A 492 -32.66 -22.54 0.20
N PRO A 493 -33.73 -22.48 1.01
CA PRO A 493 -34.42 -23.67 1.52
C PRO A 493 -35.02 -24.57 0.43
N LEU A 494 -35.25 -24.03 -0.77
CA LEU A 494 -35.76 -24.79 -1.91
C LEU A 494 -34.62 -25.45 -2.73
N ILE A 495 -33.36 -25.16 -2.41
CA ILE A 495 -32.18 -25.69 -3.08
C ILE A 495 -31.70 -26.92 -2.29
N SER A 496 -31.74 -28.09 -2.94
CA SER A 496 -31.27 -29.34 -2.36
C SER A 496 -29.74 -29.38 -2.28
N ARG A 497 -29.22 -30.00 -1.22
CA ARG A 497 -27.79 -30.27 -1.01
C ARG A 497 -27.37 -31.67 -1.48
N ASN A 498 -28.25 -32.40 -2.16
CA ASN A 498 -27.94 -33.73 -2.64
C ASN A 498 -26.83 -33.65 -3.69
N PRO A 499 -25.70 -34.37 -3.52
CA PRO A 499 -24.60 -34.33 -4.48
C PRO A 499 -24.94 -35.08 -5.78
N ASP A 500 -25.96 -35.94 -5.77
CA ASP A 500 -26.47 -36.62 -6.96
C ASP A 500 -27.37 -35.67 -7.75
N PRO A 501 -27.02 -35.30 -9.00
CA PRO A 501 -27.78 -34.31 -9.76
C PRO A 501 -29.22 -34.73 -10.08
N GLU A 502 -29.48 -36.03 -10.26
CA GLU A 502 -30.82 -36.52 -10.58
C GLU A 502 -31.72 -36.45 -9.35
N LYS A 503 -31.23 -36.88 -8.19
CA LYS A 503 -31.97 -36.78 -6.92
C LYS A 503 -32.14 -35.33 -6.49
N LYS A 504 -31.13 -34.49 -6.68
CA LYS A 504 -31.21 -33.04 -6.43
C LYS A 504 -32.39 -32.43 -7.18
N MET A 505 -32.50 -32.67 -8.49
CA MET A 505 -33.62 -32.15 -9.29
C MET A 505 -34.99 -32.68 -8.83
N GLN A 506 -35.08 -33.94 -8.38
CA GLN A 506 -36.32 -34.52 -7.85
C GLN A 506 -36.72 -33.89 -6.52
N GLU A 507 -35.77 -33.51 -5.67
CA GLU A 507 -36.01 -32.80 -4.42
C GLU A 507 -36.37 -31.32 -4.65
N GLU A 508 -35.96 -30.75 -5.79
CA GLU A 508 -36.15 -29.34 -6.18
C GLU A 508 -37.45 -29.07 -6.98
N GLU A 509 -38.45 -29.95 -6.91
CA GLU A 509 -39.72 -29.77 -7.66
C GLU A 509 -40.43 -28.45 -7.33
N GLN A 510 -40.42 -28.03 -6.05
CA GLN A 510 -41.01 -26.75 -5.64
C GLN A 510 -40.22 -25.55 -6.22
N LEU A 511 -38.88 -25.63 -6.23
CA LEU A 511 -38.03 -24.62 -6.85
C LEU A 511 -38.34 -24.50 -8.34
N LYS A 512 -38.35 -25.64 -9.06
CA LYS A 512 -38.65 -25.69 -10.49
C LYS A 512 -40.02 -25.06 -10.81
N GLY A 513 -41.06 -25.39 -10.04
CA GLY A 513 -42.38 -24.79 -10.19
C GLY A 513 -42.40 -23.26 -9.99
N LEU A 514 -41.66 -22.77 -8.99
CA LEU A 514 -41.48 -21.33 -8.76
C LEU A 514 -40.79 -20.64 -9.94
N ILE A 515 -39.65 -21.19 -10.40
CA ILE A 515 -38.90 -20.61 -11.52
C ILE A 515 -39.77 -20.57 -12.79
N PHE A 516 -40.51 -21.64 -13.09
CA PHE A 516 -41.36 -21.68 -14.29
C PHE A 516 -42.47 -20.63 -14.26
N ARG A 517 -43.15 -20.50 -13.12
CA ARG A 517 -44.19 -19.48 -12.92
C ARG A 517 -43.62 -18.09 -13.12
N ASP A 518 -42.50 -17.79 -12.48
CA ASP A 518 -41.95 -16.44 -12.46
C ASP A 518 -41.35 -16.05 -13.81
N LEU A 519 -40.66 -16.98 -14.51
CA LEU A 519 -40.24 -16.77 -15.88
C LEU A 519 -41.44 -16.54 -16.82
N ALA A 520 -42.52 -17.31 -16.66
CA ALA A 520 -43.71 -17.14 -17.49
C ALA A 520 -44.36 -15.77 -17.32
N ARG A 521 -44.47 -15.28 -16.08
CA ARG A 521 -44.99 -13.95 -15.76
C ARG A 521 -44.10 -12.84 -16.30
N MET A 522 -42.79 -12.94 -16.03
CA MET A 522 -41.81 -11.95 -16.46
C MET A 522 -41.78 -11.80 -17.98
N HIS A 523 -41.95 -12.89 -18.75
CA HIS A 523 -41.87 -12.84 -20.21
C HIS A 523 -43.24 -12.79 -20.90
N ALA A 524 -44.33 -12.61 -20.14
CA ALA A 524 -45.66 -12.46 -20.72
C ALA A 524 -45.77 -11.15 -21.52
N SER A 525 -46.57 -11.18 -22.59
CA SER A 525 -46.90 -10.01 -23.39
C SER A 525 -48.30 -10.16 -24.01
N GLN A 526 -48.78 -9.11 -24.69
CA GLN A 526 -50.02 -9.19 -25.44
C GLN A 526 -49.95 -10.22 -26.58
N GLU A 527 -48.78 -10.39 -27.20
CA GLU A 527 -48.58 -11.36 -28.29
C GLU A 527 -48.43 -12.78 -27.76
N VAL A 528 -47.73 -12.95 -26.63
CA VAL A 528 -47.43 -14.26 -26.03
C VAL A 528 -47.90 -14.27 -24.58
N PRO A 529 -49.11 -14.77 -24.29
CA PRO A 529 -49.66 -14.79 -22.93
C PRO A 529 -48.88 -15.67 -21.96
N GLU A 530 -48.96 -15.40 -20.65
CA GLU A 530 -48.28 -16.17 -19.58
C GLU A 530 -48.46 -17.69 -19.73
N SER A 531 -49.66 -18.16 -20.05
CA SER A 531 -49.93 -19.60 -20.25
C SER A 531 -49.17 -20.22 -21.43
N GLU A 532 -48.94 -19.44 -22.49
CA GLU A 532 -48.16 -19.87 -23.65
C GLU A 532 -46.67 -19.92 -23.30
N VAL A 533 -46.15 -18.89 -22.62
CA VAL A 533 -44.76 -18.86 -22.13
C VAL A 533 -44.49 -20.01 -21.16
N TYR A 534 -45.39 -20.26 -20.21
CA TYR A 534 -45.27 -21.39 -19.27
C TYR A 534 -45.15 -22.73 -20.02
N LYS A 535 -45.98 -22.93 -21.05
CA LYS A 535 -45.92 -24.13 -21.89
C LYS A 535 -44.63 -24.22 -22.69
N LEU A 536 -44.09 -23.09 -23.18
CA LEU A 536 -42.80 -23.03 -23.86
C LEU A 536 -41.66 -23.46 -22.92
N ILE A 537 -41.63 -22.90 -21.70
CA ILE A 537 -40.64 -23.25 -20.66
C ILE A 537 -40.73 -24.74 -20.34
N GLN A 538 -41.94 -25.24 -20.04
CA GLN A 538 -42.15 -26.64 -19.67
C GLN A 538 -41.75 -27.62 -20.79
N THR A 539 -42.05 -27.30 -22.05
CA THR A 539 -41.76 -28.18 -23.19
C THR A 539 -40.26 -28.24 -23.51
N ASN A 540 -39.56 -27.11 -23.31
CA ASN A 540 -38.14 -26.98 -23.60
C ASN A 540 -37.24 -27.35 -22.42
N TYR A 541 -37.74 -27.42 -21.19
CA TYR A 541 -36.93 -27.78 -20.02
C TYR A 541 -36.25 -29.15 -20.20
N GLU A 542 -34.96 -29.22 -19.88
CA GLU A 542 -34.21 -30.47 -19.79
C GLU A 542 -33.75 -30.74 -18.36
N MET A 543 -33.00 -29.80 -17.78
CA MET A 543 -32.46 -29.94 -16.43
C MET A 543 -32.07 -28.59 -15.84
N HIS A 544 -31.84 -28.54 -14.53
CA HIS A 544 -31.38 -27.33 -13.84
C HIS A 544 -30.27 -27.63 -12.84
N TYR A 545 -29.55 -26.59 -12.47
CA TYR A 545 -28.61 -26.61 -11.36
C TYR A 545 -28.73 -25.31 -10.56
N ALA A 546 -29.22 -25.44 -9.33
CA ALA A 546 -29.33 -24.35 -8.37
C ALA A 546 -28.23 -24.42 -7.31
N PHE A 547 -27.66 -23.27 -6.96
CA PHE A 547 -26.58 -23.17 -5.98
C PHE A 547 -26.77 -21.95 -5.08
N SER A 548 -26.59 -22.15 -3.77
CA SER A 548 -26.55 -21.08 -2.77
C SER A 548 -25.19 -21.06 -2.08
N TRP A 549 -24.51 -19.91 -2.12
CA TRP A 549 -23.18 -19.74 -1.53
C TRP A 549 -23.20 -19.77 0.01
N ASP A 550 -24.36 -19.48 0.62
CA ASP A 550 -24.59 -19.54 2.07
C ASP A 550 -24.71 -20.97 2.60
N GLN A 551 -25.18 -21.88 1.75
CA GLN A 551 -25.28 -23.29 2.10
C GLN A 551 -23.98 -24.06 1.88
N ASN A 552 -23.03 -23.47 1.13
CA ASN A 552 -21.76 -24.09 0.80
C ASN A 552 -20.78 -24.02 2.00
N PRO A 553 -20.31 -25.16 2.55
CA PRO A 553 -19.43 -25.18 3.73
C PRO A 553 -18.06 -24.55 3.50
N ASP A 554 -17.64 -24.37 2.24
CA ASP A 554 -16.33 -23.82 1.87
C ASP A 554 -16.33 -22.32 1.59
N SER A 555 -17.49 -21.67 1.67
CA SER A 555 -17.62 -20.21 1.54
C SER A 555 -18.41 -19.55 2.66
N VAL A 556 -19.47 -20.22 3.15
CA VAL A 556 -20.32 -19.74 4.27
C VAL A 556 -20.77 -18.29 4.06
N GLY A 557 -21.25 -18.01 2.84
CA GLY A 557 -21.58 -16.66 2.37
C GLY A 557 -21.12 -16.42 0.93
N GLY A 558 -21.74 -15.45 0.26
CA GLY A 558 -21.41 -15.06 -1.10
C GLY A 558 -20.13 -14.22 -1.18
N PHE A 559 -20.12 -13.07 -0.52
CA PHE A 559 -19.04 -12.08 -0.59
C PHE A 559 -19.09 -11.11 0.59
N GLY A 560 -17.97 -10.45 0.90
CA GLY A 560 -17.95 -9.37 1.88
C GLY A 560 -18.99 -8.32 1.49
N PHE A 561 -19.86 -7.95 2.41
CA PHE A 561 -20.85 -6.90 2.15
C PHE A 561 -21.20 -6.27 3.49
N PHE A 562 -20.38 -5.29 3.83
CA PHE A 562 -20.22 -4.76 5.17
C PHE A 562 -21.45 -3.99 5.63
N GLY A 563 -21.83 -4.26 6.87
CA GLY A 563 -22.81 -3.44 7.56
C GLY A 563 -22.24 -2.07 7.91
N PRO A 564 -23.11 -1.11 8.30
CA PRO A 564 -22.66 0.20 8.73
C PRO A 564 -21.54 0.11 9.77
N GLN A 565 -20.56 1.01 9.66
CA GLN A 565 -19.40 1.18 10.53
C GLN A 565 -18.32 0.07 10.41
N GLN A 566 -18.54 -1.00 9.65
CA GLN A 566 -17.59 -2.12 9.59
C GLN A 566 -16.32 -1.82 8.81
N PHE A 567 -16.36 -0.98 7.76
CA PHE A 567 -15.13 -0.51 7.11
C PHE A 567 -14.29 0.33 8.07
N ARG A 568 -14.93 1.31 8.73
CA ARG A 568 -14.25 2.20 9.66
C ARG A 568 -13.77 1.51 10.93
N SER A 569 -14.35 0.39 11.37
CA SER A 569 -14.06 -0.18 12.70
C SER A 569 -13.38 -1.55 12.68
N ALA A 570 -13.70 -2.41 11.70
CA ALA A 570 -13.25 -3.80 11.67
C ALA A 570 -12.24 -4.06 10.55
N TRP A 571 -12.48 -3.53 9.35
CA TRP A 571 -11.65 -3.77 8.16
C TRP A 571 -10.18 -3.49 8.42
N GLY A 572 -9.94 -2.48 9.24
CA GLY A 572 -8.60 -2.14 9.64
C GLY A 572 -7.77 -3.24 10.26
N SER A 573 -8.35 -3.85 11.28
CA SER A 573 -7.70 -4.90 12.04
C SER A 573 -7.36 -6.09 11.17
N ILE A 574 -8.25 -6.43 10.22
CA ILE A 574 -8.10 -7.63 9.38
C ILE A 574 -7.02 -7.47 8.32
N ILE A 575 -6.75 -6.25 7.85
CA ILE A 575 -5.68 -5.99 6.88
C ILE A 575 -4.31 -5.78 7.54
N GLN A 576 -4.19 -5.97 8.85
CA GLN A 576 -2.89 -6.02 9.55
C GLN A 576 -2.41 -7.47 9.73
N PRO A 577 -1.08 -7.75 9.64
CA PRO A 577 -0.53 -9.06 10.00
C PRO A 577 -0.87 -9.47 11.44
N GLN A 578 -1.10 -10.76 11.67
CA GLN A 578 -1.35 -11.34 12.99
C GLN A 578 -0.17 -12.24 13.39
N GLY A 579 1.01 -11.63 13.57
CA GLY A 579 2.26 -12.37 13.61
C GLY A 579 2.59 -12.93 12.23
N ASP A 580 2.81 -14.24 12.16
CA ASP A 580 3.15 -14.95 10.91
C ASP A 580 1.91 -15.47 10.16
N LEU A 581 0.71 -15.03 10.57
CA LEU A 581 -0.58 -15.31 9.92
C LEU A 581 -1.13 -14.05 9.23
N TYR A 582 -1.42 -14.18 7.94
CA TYR A 582 -1.87 -13.10 7.07
C TYR A 582 -3.28 -13.39 6.57
N MET A 583 -4.23 -12.48 6.79
CA MET A 583 -5.56 -12.56 6.20
C MET A 583 -5.53 -11.97 4.80
N VAL A 584 -6.02 -12.74 3.84
CA VAL A 584 -6.04 -12.39 2.42
C VAL A 584 -7.39 -12.74 1.84
N GLY A 585 -7.87 -11.95 0.89
CA GLY A 585 -9.10 -12.23 0.15
C GLY A 585 -9.86 -10.95 -0.14
N GLU A 586 -10.98 -11.08 -0.85
CA GLU A 586 -11.78 -9.91 -1.24
C GLU A 586 -12.27 -9.09 -0.05
N ALA A 587 -12.73 -9.72 1.04
CA ALA A 587 -13.12 -9.02 2.27
C ALA A 587 -11.95 -8.30 2.99
N ALA A 588 -10.70 -8.55 2.59
CA ALA A 588 -9.50 -7.86 3.05
C ALA A 588 -8.96 -6.86 1.99
N SER A 589 -9.87 -6.33 1.18
CA SER A 589 -9.72 -5.28 0.16
C SER A 589 -10.95 -4.35 0.24
N PRO A 590 -10.94 -3.11 -0.30
CA PRO A 590 -12.19 -2.34 -0.41
C PRO A 590 -13.05 -2.74 -1.62
N HIS A 591 -12.54 -3.59 -2.51
CA HIS A 591 -13.25 -4.06 -3.71
C HIS A 591 -13.89 -5.43 -3.45
N HIS A 592 -14.93 -5.42 -2.62
CA HIS A 592 -15.68 -6.63 -2.26
C HIS A 592 -16.43 -7.22 -3.47
N ALA A 593 -16.78 -8.50 -3.40
CA ALA A 593 -17.47 -9.28 -4.44
C ALA A 593 -16.72 -9.45 -5.79
N TRP A 594 -15.57 -8.80 -5.97
CA TRP A 594 -14.78 -8.84 -7.21
C TRP A 594 -13.50 -9.67 -7.08
N VAL A 595 -13.10 -10.31 -8.18
CA VAL A 595 -11.82 -11.06 -8.25
C VAL A 595 -10.63 -10.13 -8.01
N VAL A 596 -10.72 -8.85 -8.44
CA VAL A 596 -9.66 -7.85 -8.23
C VAL A 596 -9.36 -7.66 -6.74
N GLY A 597 -10.39 -7.61 -5.88
CA GLY A 597 -10.20 -7.43 -4.45
C GLY A 597 -9.40 -8.58 -3.83
N ALA A 598 -9.66 -9.82 -4.28
CA ALA A 598 -8.93 -10.99 -3.82
C ALA A 598 -7.44 -10.94 -4.21
N ILE A 599 -7.12 -10.61 -5.46
CA ILE A 599 -5.72 -10.60 -5.94
C ILE A 599 -4.91 -9.41 -5.42
N GLU A 600 -5.55 -8.25 -5.21
CA GLU A 600 -4.90 -7.08 -4.60
C GLU A 600 -4.53 -7.32 -3.14
N SER A 601 -5.42 -7.96 -2.39
CA SER A 601 -5.16 -8.33 -1.00
C SER A 601 -3.90 -9.21 -0.89
N SER A 602 -3.72 -10.18 -1.81
CA SER A 602 -2.54 -11.06 -1.82
C SER A 602 -1.23 -10.29 -2.02
N GLN A 603 -1.20 -9.39 -3.01
CA GLN A 603 0.00 -8.62 -3.30
C GLN A 603 0.42 -7.76 -2.10
N LYS A 604 -0.53 -7.04 -1.47
CA LYS A 604 -0.26 -6.18 -0.32
C LYS A 604 0.46 -6.90 0.81
N LYS A 605 0.10 -8.16 1.07
CA LYS A 605 0.69 -8.98 2.14
C LYS A 605 2.05 -9.57 1.79
N LEU A 606 2.42 -9.60 0.51
CA LEU A 606 3.70 -10.07 0.04
C LEU A 606 4.75 -8.95 -0.10
N ILE A 607 4.35 -7.67 -0.05
CA ILE A 607 5.26 -6.52 -0.07
C ILE A 607 6.31 -6.56 1.07
N PRO A 608 6.00 -6.95 2.33
CA PRO A 608 7.02 -7.04 3.39
C PRO A 608 8.08 -8.14 3.17
N PHE A 609 7.88 -9.04 2.20
CA PHE A 609 8.88 -10.00 1.75
C PHE A 609 9.80 -9.42 0.65
N ARG A 610 9.54 -8.18 0.19
CA ARG A 610 10.55 -7.34 -0.48
C ARG A 610 11.46 -6.74 0.59
N GLU A 611 12.75 -6.66 0.26
CA GLU A 611 13.87 -6.26 1.14
C GLU A 611 13.46 -5.27 2.25
N LYS A 612 13.35 -5.75 3.49
CA LYS A 612 13.25 -4.86 4.66
C LYS A 612 14.57 -4.15 4.82
N LYS A 613 14.53 -2.82 4.82
CA LYS A 613 15.71 -1.96 4.98
C LYS A 613 15.57 -1.11 6.23
N TYR A 614 16.63 -0.97 7.02
CA TYR A 614 16.66 0.07 8.05
C TYR A 614 16.96 1.42 7.41
N VAL A 615 16.28 2.44 7.92
CA VAL A 615 16.37 3.81 7.41
C VAL A 615 16.58 4.79 8.56
N ALA A 616 17.23 5.91 8.27
CA ALA A 616 17.30 7.05 9.17
C ALA A 616 16.24 8.08 8.77
N ILE A 617 15.53 8.65 9.75
CA ILE A 617 14.47 9.64 9.51
C ILE A 617 14.86 10.94 10.22
N LYS A 618 14.99 12.03 9.46
CA LYS A 618 15.16 13.40 9.97
C LYS A 618 13.79 14.05 10.05
N VAL A 619 13.39 14.47 11.25
CA VAL A 619 12.13 15.19 11.50
C VAL A 619 12.46 16.65 11.71
N SER A 620 12.01 17.51 10.79
CA SER A 620 12.28 18.95 10.83
C SER A 620 11.36 19.67 11.80
N VAL A 621 11.79 20.84 12.29
CA VAL A 621 10.94 21.73 13.09
C VAL A 621 9.73 22.18 12.26
N SER A 622 8.58 22.31 12.90
CA SER A 622 7.34 22.81 12.30
C SER A 622 7.39 24.34 12.21
N GLU A 623 8.02 24.88 11.17
CA GLU A 623 8.03 26.32 10.89
C GLU A 623 7.05 26.69 9.78
N SER A 624 6.46 27.89 9.88
CA SER A 624 5.59 28.49 8.85
C SER A 624 6.43 28.90 7.64
N GLU A 625 6.30 28.17 6.53
CA GLU A 625 6.78 28.52 5.17
C GLU A 625 8.19 29.15 5.04
N ASP A 626 9.12 28.90 5.99
CA ASP A 626 10.49 29.40 5.85
C ASP A 626 11.32 28.45 4.97
N ASP A 627 12.01 29.03 3.99
CA ASP A 627 12.57 28.40 2.78
C ASP A 627 13.55 27.23 3.04
N ARG A 628 14.10 27.09 4.26
CA ARG A 628 15.23 26.19 4.57
C ARG A 628 14.87 24.70 4.51
N GLY A 629 13.77 24.27 5.13
CA GLY A 629 13.36 22.86 5.13
C GLY A 629 12.95 22.35 3.74
N ASN A 630 12.41 23.25 2.91
CA ASN A 630 12.09 22.97 1.51
C ASN A 630 13.37 22.91 0.66
N ARG A 631 14.34 23.79 0.94
CA ARG A 631 15.63 23.86 0.24
C ARG A 631 16.48 22.60 0.41
N GLU A 632 16.64 22.09 1.64
CA GLU A 632 17.39 20.85 1.90
C GLU A 632 16.80 19.68 1.09
N ALA A 633 15.48 19.50 1.15
CA ALA A 633 14.77 18.47 0.39
C ALA A 633 14.95 18.63 -1.13
N GLN A 634 14.92 19.86 -1.65
CA GLN A 634 15.12 20.12 -3.09
C GLN A 634 16.54 19.76 -3.55
N ILE A 635 17.56 20.11 -2.76
CA ILE A 635 18.96 19.77 -3.06
C ILE A 635 19.14 18.26 -3.07
N LEU A 636 18.63 17.57 -2.05
CA LEU A 636 18.73 16.12 -1.93
C LEU A 636 17.98 15.39 -3.06
N LYS A 637 16.80 15.88 -3.48
CA LYS A 637 16.08 15.36 -4.66
C LYS A 637 16.88 15.54 -5.95
N LYS A 638 17.52 16.71 -6.13
CA LYS A 638 18.36 16.96 -7.30
C LYS A 638 19.55 16.01 -7.35
N LEU A 639 20.19 15.78 -6.20
CA LEU A 639 21.30 14.85 -6.07
C LEU A 639 20.86 13.40 -6.33
N ALA A 640 19.73 12.97 -5.77
CA ALA A 640 19.18 11.62 -5.99
C ALA A 640 18.83 11.36 -7.46
N ALA A 641 18.25 12.35 -8.16
CA ALA A 641 17.90 12.23 -9.58
C ALA A 641 19.13 12.12 -10.51
N SER A 642 20.23 12.77 -10.13
CA SER A 642 21.45 12.78 -10.94
C SER A 642 22.39 11.62 -10.59
N HIS A 643 22.40 11.19 -9.32
CA HIS A 643 23.30 10.17 -8.78
C HIS A 643 22.58 9.29 -7.74
N PRO A 644 21.73 8.34 -8.19
CA PRO A 644 20.92 7.50 -7.29
C PRO A 644 21.73 6.61 -6.33
N SER A 645 23.03 6.45 -6.59
CA SER A 645 23.94 5.59 -5.82
C SER A 645 25.31 6.25 -5.60
N SER A 646 25.32 7.54 -5.25
CA SER A 646 26.58 8.21 -4.90
C SER A 646 27.31 7.46 -3.76
N GLN A 647 28.60 7.18 -3.98
CA GLN A 647 29.42 6.43 -3.01
C GLN A 647 29.78 7.26 -1.78
N HIS A 648 29.82 8.59 -1.89
CA HIS A 648 30.34 9.50 -0.86
C HIS A 648 29.37 10.61 -0.45
N ILE A 649 28.12 10.58 -0.93
CA ILE A 649 27.05 11.50 -0.54
C ILE A 649 25.88 10.66 -0.04
N MET A 650 25.27 11.08 1.07
CA MET A 650 24.05 10.46 1.62
C MET A 650 22.90 10.51 0.61
N CYS A 651 22.23 9.37 0.43
CA CYS A 651 21.07 9.24 -0.45
C CYS A 651 19.76 9.41 0.33
N MET A 652 18.90 10.28 -0.17
CA MET A 652 17.52 10.41 0.29
C MET A 652 16.65 9.38 -0.43
N LEU A 653 15.96 8.55 0.35
CA LEU A 653 15.12 7.47 -0.13
C LEU A 653 13.67 7.89 -0.33
N ASP A 654 13.16 8.76 0.56
CA ASP A 654 11.76 9.21 0.54
C ASP A 654 11.59 10.53 1.33
N ASP A 655 10.45 11.19 1.18
CA ASP A 655 10.04 12.35 1.98
C ASP A 655 8.53 12.40 2.25
N PHE A 656 8.14 12.67 3.49
CA PHE A 656 6.73 12.79 3.88
C PHE A 656 6.51 13.92 4.89
N ASN A 657 5.25 14.22 5.19
CA ASN A 657 4.88 15.21 6.20
C ASN A 657 4.27 14.48 7.40
N LEU A 658 4.69 14.86 8.60
CA LEU A 658 4.20 14.33 9.88
C LEU A 658 3.42 15.43 10.60
N GLU A 659 2.13 15.22 10.80
CA GLU A 659 1.32 16.10 11.64
C GLU A 659 1.61 15.81 13.12
N GLY A 660 2.08 16.82 13.84
CA GLY A 660 2.40 16.76 15.25
C GLY A 660 1.67 17.83 16.06
N PRO A 661 1.70 17.75 17.40
CA PRO A 661 1.06 18.74 18.28
C PRO A 661 1.61 20.16 18.11
N ASN A 662 2.81 20.30 17.51
CA ASN A 662 3.48 21.58 17.28
C ASN A 662 3.34 22.05 15.81
N GLY A 663 2.51 21.40 15.00
CA GLY A 663 2.29 21.71 13.58
C GLY A 663 2.76 20.60 12.64
N THR A 664 2.87 20.92 11.36
CA THR A 664 3.32 19.98 10.32
C THR A 664 4.84 19.95 10.25
N HIS A 665 5.42 18.76 10.40
CA HIS A 665 6.86 18.54 10.35
C HIS A 665 7.26 17.90 9.01
N LYS A 666 8.27 18.45 8.34
CA LYS A 666 8.84 17.81 7.15
C LYS A 666 9.77 16.66 7.55
N CYS A 667 9.48 15.45 7.10
CA CYS A 667 10.27 14.26 7.37
C CYS A 667 11.04 13.83 6.11
N LEU A 668 12.35 13.66 6.25
CA LEU A 668 13.23 13.16 5.19
C LEU A 668 13.75 11.77 5.59
N VAL A 669 13.67 10.82 4.66
CA VAL A 669 14.08 9.42 4.87
C VAL A 669 15.38 9.16 4.13
N PHE A 670 16.37 8.63 4.84
CA PHE A 670 17.71 8.38 4.34
C PHE A 670 18.12 6.93 4.50
N GLU A 671 19.13 6.52 3.75
CA GLU A 671 19.87 5.30 4.07
C GLU A 671 20.43 5.34 5.49
N LEU A 672 20.47 4.18 6.17
CA LEU A 672 21.06 4.11 7.50
C LEU A 672 22.59 4.17 7.42
N LEU A 673 23.17 5.20 8.05
CA LEU A 673 24.60 5.38 8.21
C LEU A 673 25.00 5.21 9.67
N GLY A 674 26.30 5.00 9.88
CA GLY A 674 26.92 4.75 11.17
C GLY A 674 27.44 6.02 11.85
N PRO A 675 28.31 5.86 12.86
CA PRO A 675 28.83 6.97 13.65
C PRO A 675 29.61 7.97 12.80
N SER A 676 29.71 9.20 13.30
CA SER A 676 30.55 10.23 12.69
C SER A 676 32.04 9.93 12.89
N VAL A 677 32.91 10.58 12.11
CA VAL A 677 34.36 10.43 12.27
C VAL A 677 34.84 10.75 13.71
N PRO A 678 34.40 11.84 14.36
CA PRO A 678 34.75 12.11 15.76
C PRO A 678 34.27 11.03 16.74
N ASP A 679 33.06 10.48 16.58
CA ASP A 679 32.56 9.41 17.46
C ASP A 679 33.44 8.16 17.39
N ILE A 680 33.93 7.85 16.19
CA ILE A 680 34.89 6.77 15.91
C ILE A 680 36.25 7.05 16.56
N ILE A 681 36.73 8.29 16.52
CA ILE A 681 37.97 8.71 17.20
C ILE A 681 37.83 8.52 18.71
N GLU A 682 36.79 9.09 19.31
CA GLU A 682 36.58 9.05 20.77
C GLU A 682 36.42 7.62 21.31
N THR A 683 35.65 6.79 20.60
CA THR A 683 35.29 5.45 21.10
C THR A 683 36.45 4.46 21.05
N HIS A 684 37.44 4.69 20.20
CA HIS A 684 38.36 3.62 19.83
C HIS A 684 39.80 4.03 19.52
N PHE A 685 40.09 5.30 19.31
CA PHE A 685 41.44 5.81 19.08
C PHE A 685 41.87 6.63 20.30
N SER A 686 42.50 5.97 21.27
CA SER A 686 43.03 6.56 22.51
C SER A 686 43.93 7.78 22.30
N ASP A 687 44.54 7.89 21.12
CA ASP A 687 45.49 8.94 20.75
C ASP A 687 44.77 10.21 20.24
N GLY A 688 43.43 10.23 20.24
CA GLY A 688 42.61 11.39 19.88
C GLY A 688 42.61 11.74 18.38
N ARG A 689 43.09 10.85 17.50
CA ARG A 689 43.12 11.05 16.05
C ARG A 689 43.08 9.73 15.27
N LEU A 690 42.75 9.81 13.98
CA LEU A 690 42.77 8.66 13.07
C LEU A 690 44.21 8.24 12.69
N PRO A 691 44.43 6.95 12.38
CA PRO A 691 45.67 6.51 11.74
C PRO A 691 45.87 7.20 10.38
N GLY A 692 47.10 7.64 10.05
CA GLY A 692 47.38 8.42 8.85
C GLY A 692 46.92 7.79 7.53
N LYS A 693 46.94 6.45 7.41
CA LYS A 693 46.38 5.76 6.23
C LYS A 693 44.86 5.92 6.14
N LEU A 694 44.14 5.72 7.25
CA LEU A 694 42.68 5.88 7.30
C LEU A 694 42.28 7.35 7.10
N ALA A 695 43.00 8.29 7.73
CA ALA A 695 42.80 9.72 7.53
C ALA A 695 42.96 10.12 6.05
N LYS A 696 43.97 9.58 5.37
CA LYS A 696 44.20 9.79 3.94
C LYS A 696 43.10 9.19 3.05
N ASP A 697 42.60 8.01 3.40
CA ASP A 697 41.50 7.38 2.66
C ASP A 697 40.19 8.15 2.84
N ILE A 698 39.87 8.62 4.05
CA ILE A 698 38.71 9.47 4.35
C ILE A 698 38.82 10.82 3.64
N ALA A 699 40.01 11.42 3.63
CA ALA A 699 40.28 12.67 2.91
C ALA A 699 39.97 12.55 1.41
N LYS A 700 40.42 11.46 0.76
CA LYS A 700 40.12 11.20 -0.66
C LYS A 700 38.63 11.05 -0.93
N GLN A 701 37.93 10.29 -0.09
CA GLN A 701 36.49 10.05 -0.24
C GLN A 701 35.69 11.35 -0.05
N THR A 702 36.09 12.16 0.92
CA THR A 702 35.46 13.47 1.17
C THR A 702 35.69 14.41 -0.02
N LEU A 703 36.91 14.49 -0.55
CA LEU A 703 37.22 15.28 -1.75
C LEU A 703 36.39 14.82 -2.97
N ALA A 704 36.20 13.51 -3.16
CA ALA A 704 35.36 12.99 -4.23
C ALA A 704 33.87 13.36 -4.03
N GLY A 705 33.37 13.35 -2.80
CA GLY A 705 32.03 13.82 -2.47
C GLY A 705 31.86 15.32 -2.74
N VAL A 706 32.81 16.15 -2.30
CA VAL A 706 32.82 17.60 -2.53
C VAL A 706 32.90 17.93 -4.03
N ASP A 707 33.76 17.25 -4.80
CA ASP A 707 33.81 17.40 -6.26
C ASP A 707 32.45 17.08 -6.91
N THR A 708 31.79 16.03 -6.45
CA THR A 708 30.44 15.67 -6.92
C THR A 708 29.43 16.80 -6.64
N LEU A 709 29.46 17.43 -5.45
CA LEU A 709 28.60 18.59 -5.14
C LEU A 709 28.91 19.79 -6.04
N HIS A 710 30.19 20.13 -6.20
CA HIS A 710 30.64 21.26 -7.01
C HIS A 710 30.28 21.11 -8.49
N GLN A 711 30.36 19.91 -9.06
CA GLN A 711 29.93 19.63 -10.44
C GLN A 711 28.44 19.93 -10.67
N HIS A 712 27.62 19.92 -9.61
CA HIS A 712 26.20 20.26 -9.67
C HIS A 712 25.90 21.70 -9.21
N ASN A 713 26.95 22.51 -9.01
CA ASN A 713 26.91 23.88 -8.48
C ASN A 713 26.21 23.94 -7.10
N ILE A 714 26.51 22.96 -6.25
CA ILE A 714 26.02 22.88 -4.87
C ILE A 714 27.20 23.15 -3.94
N GLY A 715 27.03 24.10 -3.02
CA GLY A 715 27.87 24.22 -1.82
C GLY A 715 27.21 23.48 -0.66
N HIS A 716 27.97 22.66 0.06
CA HIS A 716 27.54 21.99 1.28
C HIS A 716 27.25 23.00 2.39
N GLY A 717 28.12 24.00 2.57
CA GLY A 717 27.92 25.13 3.48
C GLY A 717 28.23 24.84 4.95
N ASP A 718 28.26 23.57 5.37
CA ASP A 718 28.63 23.17 6.74
C ASP A 718 29.59 21.96 6.77
N LEU A 719 30.68 22.02 6.01
CA LEU A 719 31.58 20.87 5.86
C LEU A 719 32.57 20.75 7.05
N HIS A 720 32.43 19.72 7.88
CA HIS A 720 33.36 19.42 8.98
C HIS A 720 33.34 17.94 9.38
N THR A 721 34.28 17.48 10.22
CA THR A 721 34.46 16.05 10.57
C THR A 721 33.19 15.38 11.14
N ARG A 722 32.37 16.09 11.93
CA ARG A 722 31.07 15.58 12.43
C ARG A 722 30.02 15.32 11.33
N ASN A 723 30.16 15.93 10.14
CA ASN A 723 29.26 15.73 8.99
C ASN A 723 29.81 14.68 8.00
N LEU A 724 30.76 13.85 8.47
CA LEU A 724 31.23 12.65 7.78
C LEU A 724 30.80 11.42 8.59
N ALA A 725 29.92 10.59 8.02
CA ALA A 725 29.45 9.36 8.65
C ALA A 725 29.99 8.12 7.94
N PHE A 726 30.35 7.09 8.70
CA PHE A 726 30.74 5.80 8.13
C PHE A 726 29.51 5.04 7.60
N THR A 727 29.70 4.25 6.55
CA THR A 727 28.68 3.30 6.09
C THR A 727 28.63 2.07 7.00
N MET A 728 27.44 1.48 7.16
CA MET A 728 27.25 0.24 7.94
C MET A 728 26.71 -0.88 7.04
N PRO A 729 27.55 -1.50 6.20
CA PRO A 729 27.12 -2.61 5.34
C PRO A 729 26.66 -3.80 6.19
N GLY A 730 25.59 -4.46 5.74
CA GLY A 730 25.04 -5.65 6.40
C GLY A 730 24.09 -5.35 7.58
N MET A 731 23.77 -4.08 7.86
CA MET A 731 22.76 -3.74 8.88
C MET A 731 21.36 -4.19 8.48
N ASP A 732 21.04 -4.13 7.19
CA ASP A 732 19.76 -4.60 6.65
C ASP A 732 19.59 -6.12 6.78
N ASP A 733 20.70 -6.85 6.98
CA ASP A 733 20.69 -8.29 7.26
C ASP A 733 20.40 -8.61 8.73
N LEU A 734 20.42 -7.61 9.63
CA LEU A 734 20.18 -7.80 11.07
C LEU A 734 18.69 -7.82 11.40
N LEU A 735 18.28 -8.71 12.31
CA LEU A 735 16.92 -8.68 12.84
C LEU A 735 16.77 -7.51 13.83
N GLU A 736 15.55 -7.00 14.05
CA GLU A 736 15.31 -5.80 14.88
C GLU A 736 15.88 -5.95 16.30
N GLY A 737 15.80 -7.15 16.88
CA GLY A 737 16.39 -7.42 18.19
C GLY A 737 17.92 -7.31 18.20
N GLU A 738 18.58 -7.83 17.16
CA GLU A 738 20.04 -7.77 16.99
C GLU A 738 20.51 -6.35 16.66
N PHE A 739 19.71 -5.62 15.87
CA PHE A 739 19.91 -4.22 15.57
C PHE A 739 19.85 -3.35 16.85
N ILE A 740 18.81 -3.55 17.69
CA ILE A 740 18.70 -2.87 18.98
C ILE A 740 19.83 -3.28 19.94
N GLU A 741 20.22 -4.55 19.94
CA GLU A 741 21.35 -5.02 20.76
C GLU A 741 22.67 -4.36 20.34
N ALA A 742 22.90 -4.21 19.03
CA ALA A 742 24.09 -3.56 18.48
C ALA A 742 24.17 -2.07 18.85
N LEU A 743 23.03 -1.38 18.95
CA LEU A 743 22.93 0.02 19.38
C LEU A 743 22.85 0.21 20.90
N GLY A 744 22.49 -0.84 21.64
CA GLY A 744 22.12 -0.77 23.05
C GLY A 744 20.66 -0.32 23.25
N LYS A 745 20.12 -0.63 24.43
CA LYS A 745 18.77 -0.18 24.81
C LYS A 745 18.73 1.35 24.90
N PRO A 746 17.68 2.02 24.38
CA PRO A 746 17.55 3.47 24.51
C PRO A 746 17.60 3.93 25.97
N GLU A 747 18.50 4.84 26.28
CA GLU A 747 18.56 5.50 27.58
C GLU A 747 17.60 6.70 27.58
N ILE A 748 16.61 6.68 28.46
CA ILE A 748 15.59 7.73 28.57
C ILE A 748 15.83 8.61 29.80
N GLY A 749 15.67 9.92 29.64
CA GLY A 749 15.61 10.89 30.73
C GLY A 749 14.21 11.49 30.79
N HIS A 750 13.52 11.39 31.93
CA HIS A 750 12.19 11.98 32.08
C HIS A 750 12.24 13.50 32.18
N VAL A 751 11.40 14.17 31.41
CA VAL A 751 11.24 15.63 31.47
C VAL A 751 10.32 15.95 32.62
N ARG A 752 10.73 16.88 33.48
CA ARG A 752 9.94 17.38 34.60
C ARG A 752 10.07 18.89 34.67
N ARG A 753 9.01 19.56 35.08
CA ARG A 753 9.09 20.99 35.38
C ARG A 753 9.82 21.19 36.70
N ASN A 754 10.61 22.26 36.77
CA ASN A 754 11.31 22.65 38.00
C ASN A 754 10.35 23.05 39.13
N ASP A 755 9.12 23.45 38.79
CA ASP A 755 8.07 23.83 39.74
C ASP A 755 7.21 22.64 40.20
N GLY A 756 7.44 21.43 39.68
CA GLY A 756 6.70 20.22 40.03
C GLY A 756 5.30 20.09 39.43
N ASN A 757 4.86 21.05 38.61
CA ASN A 757 3.57 20.98 37.91
C ASN A 757 3.59 19.96 36.76
N ALA A 758 2.40 19.61 36.25
CA ALA A 758 2.27 18.76 35.06
C ALA A 758 2.87 19.43 33.81
N LEU A 759 3.41 18.61 32.89
CA LEU A 759 3.89 19.07 31.59
C LEU A 759 2.72 19.64 30.77
N GLU A 760 3.01 20.70 30.02
CA GLU A 760 2.04 21.30 29.10
C GLU A 760 1.89 20.42 27.85
N ALA A 761 0.76 20.56 27.16
CA ALA A 761 0.50 19.84 25.91
C ALA A 761 1.58 20.18 24.87
N GLY A 762 2.18 19.16 24.25
CA GLY A 762 3.25 19.31 23.25
C GLY A 762 4.68 19.18 23.80
N ILE A 763 4.87 19.11 25.12
CA ILE A 763 6.17 18.84 25.76
C ILE A 763 6.37 17.33 25.93
N PRO A 764 7.49 16.74 25.46
CA PRO A 764 7.72 15.31 25.57
C PRO A 764 7.93 14.88 27.03
N GLU A 765 7.37 13.72 27.41
CA GLU A 765 7.50 13.16 28.77
C GLU A 765 8.91 12.66 29.08
N TYR A 766 9.68 12.37 28.03
CA TYR A 766 11.06 11.91 28.13
C TYR A 766 11.86 12.37 26.90
N ILE A 767 13.16 12.50 27.11
CA ILE A 767 14.17 12.66 26.06
C ILE A 767 14.98 11.37 25.96
N VAL A 768 15.47 11.07 24.76
CA VAL A 768 16.28 9.88 24.51
C VAL A 768 17.71 10.31 24.28
N ARG A 769 18.66 9.69 24.99
CA ARG A 769 20.09 9.92 24.76
C ARG A 769 20.49 9.37 23.37
N PRO A 770 21.35 10.07 22.61
CA PRO A 770 21.89 9.54 21.35
C PRO A 770 22.48 8.13 21.54
N ALA A 771 22.16 7.22 20.62
CA ALA A 771 22.67 5.86 20.64
C ALA A 771 24.17 5.86 20.30
N VAL A 772 24.95 4.99 20.95
CA VAL A 772 26.37 4.80 20.67
C VAL A 772 26.55 3.41 20.09
N TYR A 773 27.04 3.32 18.87
CA TYR A 773 27.33 2.03 18.24
C TYR A 773 28.60 1.42 18.85
N ARG A 774 28.45 0.39 19.68
CA ARG A 774 29.55 -0.19 20.50
C ARG A 774 30.27 -1.39 19.86
N SER A 775 29.91 -1.76 18.63
CA SER A 775 30.47 -2.96 17.97
C SER A 775 31.96 -2.82 17.71
N GLN A 776 32.72 -3.89 17.99
CA GLN A 776 34.17 -3.97 17.76
C GLN A 776 34.56 -4.19 16.28
N SER A 777 33.59 -4.33 15.37
CA SER A 777 33.80 -4.65 13.94
C SER A 777 33.22 -3.61 12.96
N TRP A 778 33.51 -2.34 13.21
CA TRP A 778 33.78 -1.33 12.19
C TRP A 778 34.81 -1.78 11.14
N SER A 779 34.34 -2.55 10.16
CA SER A 779 35.11 -3.04 9.02
C SER A 779 35.02 -2.12 7.79
N SER A 780 34.06 -1.20 7.76
CA SER A 780 33.89 -0.27 6.65
C SER A 780 34.84 0.92 6.76
N HIS A 781 35.63 1.13 5.71
CA HIS A 781 36.46 2.32 5.53
C HIS A 781 35.73 3.38 4.68
N GLN A 782 34.46 3.14 4.32
CA GLN A 782 33.70 4.01 3.44
C GLN A 782 32.91 5.05 4.24
N ILE A 783 33.06 6.31 3.87
CA ILE A 783 32.33 7.46 4.45
C ILE A 783 31.40 8.09 3.43
N LYS A 784 30.39 8.79 3.96
CA LYS A 784 29.50 9.67 3.21
C LYS A 784 29.39 11.03 3.91
N ILE A 785 29.28 12.08 3.10
CA ILE A 785 28.93 13.42 3.55
C ILE A 785 27.44 13.44 3.88
N ILE A 786 27.12 13.92 5.08
CA ILE A 786 25.76 14.01 5.65
C ILE A 786 25.42 15.46 6.03
N ASP A 787 24.14 15.67 6.38
CA ASP A 787 23.55 16.94 6.82
C ASP A 787 23.61 18.11 5.81
N PHE A 788 22.55 18.23 5.02
CA PHE A 788 22.44 19.21 3.93
C PHE A 788 21.63 20.44 4.34
N GLY A 789 21.45 20.69 5.64
CA GLY A 789 20.63 21.79 6.16
C GLY A 789 21.11 23.19 5.76
N GLU A 790 22.42 23.38 5.64
CA GLU A 790 23.05 24.65 5.22
C GLU A 790 23.45 24.66 3.73
N SER A 791 23.13 23.60 2.99
CA SER A 791 23.51 23.48 1.59
C SER A 791 22.79 24.47 0.69
N PHE A 792 23.45 24.92 -0.36
CA PHE A 792 22.92 25.92 -1.27
C PHE A 792 23.29 25.68 -2.74
N LEU A 793 22.44 26.19 -3.64
CA LEU A 793 22.75 26.27 -5.06
C LEU A 793 23.46 27.58 -5.34
N GLN A 794 24.38 27.58 -6.32
CA GLN A 794 25.04 28.80 -6.77
C GLN A 794 24.04 29.86 -7.28
N SER A 795 22.84 29.47 -7.71
CA SER A 795 21.76 30.39 -8.10
C SER A 795 20.98 30.99 -6.93
N SER A 796 21.16 30.50 -5.70
CA SER A 796 20.42 30.92 -4.50
C SER A 796 21.30 30.98 -3.25
N VAL A 797 22.46 31.61 -3.36
CA VAL A 797 23.43 31.71 -2.27
C VAL A 797 22.84 32.44 -1.04
N PRO A 798 22.97 31.91 0.18
CA PRO A 798 22.49 32.56 1.41
C PRO A 798 23.36 33.78 1.78
N GLN A 799 22.82 34.69 2.58
CA GLN A 799 23.56 35.87 3.05
C GLN A 799 24.69 35.53 4.04
N THR A 800 24.56 34.41 4.75
CA THR A 800 25.56 33.90 5.69
C THR A 800 25.37 32.39 5.86
N LEU A 801 26.36 31.72 6.43
CA LEU A 801 26.36 30.30 6.73
C LEU A 801 26.71 30.09 8.21
N HIS A 802 26.11 29.09 8.83
CA HIS A 802 26.28 28.84 10.27
C HIS A 802 27.40 27.86 10.63
N THR A 803 28.33 27.59 9.71
CA THR A 803 29.50 26.71 9.90
C THR A 803 30.26 27.07 11.20
N PRO A 804 30.71 26.10 12.01
CA PRO A 804 31.46 26.37 13.24
C PRO A 804 32.66 27.28 13.01
N LEU A 805 32.88 28.23 13.94
CA LEU A 805 33.88 29.29 13.81
C LEU A 805 35.30 28.77 13.47
N PRO A 806 35.83 27.69 14.09
CA PRO A 806 37.19 27.20 13.82
C PRO A 806 37.43 26.60 12.43
N VAL A 807 36.39 26.38 11.63
CA VAL A 807 36.50 25.86 10.26
C VAL A 807 35.83 26.79 9.23
N ARG A 808 35.30 27.92 9.70
CA ARG A 808 34.55 28.88 8.89
C ARG A 808 35.47 29.58 7.89
N ALA A 809 35.02 29.66 6.64
CA ALA A 809 35.75 30.37 5.59
C ALA A 809 35.79 31.89 5.85
N PRO A 810 36.91 32.58 5.51
CA PRO A 810 37.09 34.00 5.80
C PRO A 810 36.06 34.89 5.11
N GLU A 811 35.63 34.55 3.88
CA GLU A 811 34.59 35.29 3.17
C GLU A 811 33.24 35.33 3.91
N ILE A 812 32.94 34.32 4.74
CA ILE A 812 31.75 34.31 5.61
C ILE A 812 31.91 35.31 6.76
N ILE A 813 33.11 35.43 7.31
CA ILE A 813 33.44 36.35 8.42
C ILE A 813 33.38 37.81 7.93
N PHE A 814 33.90 38.07 6.73
CA PHE A 814 33.91 39.40 6.12
C PHE A 814 32.61 39.77 5.41
N HIS A 815 31.59 38.92 5.44
CA HIS A 815 30.31 39.11 4.74
C HIS A 815 30.50 39.41 3.24
N ASP A 816 31.44 38.71 2.61
CA ASP A 816 31.73 38.83 1.18
C ASP A 816 30.87 37.87 0.35
N THR A 817 31.00 37.92 -0.97
CA THR A 817 30.27 37.05 -1.90
C THR A 817 30.63 35.59 -1.66
N LEU A 818 29.64 34.76 -1.36
CA LEU A 818 29.82 33.33 -1.13
C LEU A 818 29.62 32.53 -2.42
N ASP A 819 30.37 31.45 -2.56
CA ASP A 819 30.13 30.40 -3.54
C ASP A 819 30.51 29.03 -2.94
N TYR A 820 30.35 27.95 -3.69
CA TYR A 820 30.65 26.59 -3.21
C TYR A 820 32.10 26.41 -2.69
N ARG A 821 33.04 27.33 -3.01
CA ARG A 821 34.45 27.24 -2.58
C ARG A 821 34.65 27.52 -1.09
N VAL A 822 33.62 27.95 -0.35
CA VAL A 822 33.62 27.93 1.12
C VAL A 822 33.90 26.52 1.67
N ASP A 823 33.46 25.48 0.96
CA ASP A 823 33.71 24.09 1.33
C ASP A 823 35.19 23.70 1.15
N LEU A 824 35.92 24.34 0.23
CA LEU A 824 37.35 24.07 0.02
C LEU A 824 38.20 24.58 1.19
N TRP A 825 37.86 25.74 1.76
CA TRP A 825 38.50 26.22 2.99
C TRP A 825 38.23 25.26 4.15
N SER A 826 36.95 24.91 4.33
CA SER A 826 36.52 23.98 5.38
C SER A 826 37.18 22.60 5.23
N MET A 827 37.38 22.14 4.00
CA MET A 827 38.17 20.94 3.68
C MET A 827 39.63 21.08 4.09
N GLY A 828 40.26 22.24 3.90
CA GLY A 828 41.62 22.52 4.37
C GLY A 828 41.74 22.39 5.89
N CYS A 829 40.80 22.96 6.63
CA CYS A 829 40.72 22.81 8.09
C CYS A 829 40.48 21.36 8.52
N MET A 830 39.57 20.66 7.82
CA MET A 830 39.26 19.25 8.08
C MET A 830 40.46 18.34 7.82
N LEU A 831 41.25 18.58 6.75
CA LEU A 831 42.49 17.84 6.50
C LEU A 831 43.51 18.03 7.63
N PHE A 832 43.59 19.22 8.22
CA PHE A 832 44.42 19.43 9.40
C PHE A 832 43.91 18.57 10.57
N GLU A 833 42.61 18.68 10.87
CA GLU A 833 41.95 17.97 11.98
C GLU A 833 42.04 16.44 11.87
N LEU A 834 41.81 15.86 10.70
CA LEU A 834 41.86 14.41 10.50
C LEU A 834 43.23 13.79 10.86
N PHE A 835 44.32 14.55 10.69
CA PHE A 835 45.69 14.04 10.89
C PHE A 835 46.29 14.45 12.24
N VAL A 836 45.84 15.54 12.85
CA VAL A 836 46.36 16.00 14.16
C VAL A 836 45.34 15.98 15.28
N GLY A 837 44.07 15.63 15.02
CA GLY A 837 43.02 15.48 16.04
C GLY A 837 42.40 16.78 16.54
N GLN A 838 42.77 17.94 15.97
CA GLN A 838 42.22 19.25 16.34
C GLN A 838 42.25 20.21 15.15
N PRO A 839 41.35 21.21 15.08
CA PRO A 839 41.35 22.20 14.00
C PRO A 839 42.63 23.06 14.00
N PRO A 840 42.96 23.72 12.87
CA PRO A 840 44.16 24.55 12.76
C PRO A 840 44.09 25.86 13.56
N PHE A 841 42.88 26.27 13.95
CA PHE A 841 42.62 27.53 14.67
C PHE A 841 42.04 27.24 16.06
N ASP A 842 42.40 28.06 17.05
CA ASP A 842 41.93 27.88 18.43
C ASP A 842 40.42 28.16 18.52
N SER A 843 39.73 27.41 19.37
CA SER A 843 38.30 27.53 19.63
C SER A 843 37.97 28.14 21.00
N VAL A 844 38.97 28.27 21.90
CA VAL A 844 38.76 28.76 23.27
C VAL A 844 38.75 30.29 23.30
N LEU A 845 37.60 30.88 23.66
CA LEU A 845 37.40 32.34 23.76
C LEU A 845 37.70 33.11 22.45
N THR A 846 37.69 32.42 21.31
CA THR A 846 37.99 32.99 19.99
C THR A 846 36.88 33.93 19.51
N THR A 847 37.26 35.14 19.13
CA THR A 847 36.41 36.10 18.42
C THR A 847 36.74 36.09 16.92
N PRO A 848 35.85 36.60 16.04
CA PRO A 848 36.17 36.73 14.61
C PRO A 848 37.50 37.44 14.34
N ALA A 849 37.83 38.47 15.12
CA ALA A 849 39.10 39.21 14.98
C ALA A 849 40.33 38.36 15.37
N ILE A 850 40.24 37.57 16.44
CA ILE A 850 41.31 36.65 16.87
C ILE A 850 41.49 35.56 15.81
N LEU A 851 40.39 35.01 15.30
CA LEU A 851 40.43 33.98 14.26
C LEU A 851 41.10 34.50 12.98
N VAL A 852 40.73 35.69 12.51
CA VAL A 852 41.36 36.29 11.33
C VAL A 852 42.86 36.51 11.54
N SER A 853 43.28 36.92 12.74
CA SER A 853 44.71 37.04 13.07
C SER A 853 45.43 35.70 12.93
N GLN A 854 44.85 34.61 13.44
CA GLN A 854 45.41 33.25 13.30
C GLN A 854 45.43 32.80 11.83
N MET A 855 44.39 33.14 11.05
CA MET A 855 44.35 32.86 9.62
C MET A 855 45.48 33.56 8.86
N GLN A 856 45.82 34.79 9.23
CA GLN A 856 46.92 35.55 8.59
C GLN A 856 48.31 34.94 8.85
N GLU A 857 48.48 34.22 9.96
CA GLU A 857 49.72 33.50 10.27
C GLU A 857 49.84 32.18 9.50
N MET A 858 48.70 31.56 9.15
CA MET A 858 48.63 30.24 8.52
C MET A 858 48.51 30.29 6.99
N ALA A 859 47.79 31.28 6.46
CA ALA A 859 47.56 31.44 5.02
C ALA A 859 48.82 31.96 4.31
N SER A 860 49.03 31.50 3.08
CA SER A 860 50.22 31.87 2.29
C SER A 860 50.00 33.07 1.36
N ASP A 861 48.75 33.45 1.12
CA ASP A 861 48.38 34.63 0.34
C ASP A 861 48.09 35.85 1.24
N PRO A 862 48.34 37.08 0.74
CA PRO A 862 47.98 38.26 1.50
C PRO A 862 46.46 38.42 1.56
N LEU A 863 45.98 38.99 2.67
CA LEU A 863 44.57 39.33 2.82
C LEU A 863 44.10 40.21 1.63
N PRO A 864 42.96 39.87 0.97
CA PRO A 864 42.37 40.66 -0.09
C PRO A 864 42.21 42.13 0.31
N VAL A 865 42.53 43.04 -0.62
CA VAL A 865 42.48 44.49 -0.37
C VAL A 865 41.09 44.92 0.14
N ARG A 866 40.03 44.31 -0.38
CA ARG A 866 38.63 44.55 0.00
C ARG A 866 38.29 44.21 1.46
N TRP A 867 39.13 43.43 2.16
CA TRP A 867 38.91 43.05 3.57
C TRP A 867 39.76 43.86 4.55
N LYS A 868 40.75 44.63 4.08
CA LYS A 868 41.68 45.39 4.93
C LYS A 868 40.98 46.49 5.73
N ASP A 869 40.11 47.26 5.08
CA ASP A 869 39.38 48.37 5.70
C ASP A 869 38.40 47.88 6.79
N LEU A 870 37.84 46.67 6.61
CA LEU A 870 36.93 46.02 7.57
C LEU A 870 37.68 45.61 8.85
N LEU A 871 38.90 45.09 8.73
CA LEU A 871 39.76 44.76 9.88
C LEU A 871 40.10 45.99 10.74
N GLU A 872 40.44 47.12 10.11
CA GLU A 872 40.81 48.35 10.82
C GLU A 872 39.66 48.90 11.68
N THR A 873 38.41 48.73 11.26
CA THR A 873 37.24 49.14 12.05
C THR A 873 36.92 48.21 13.23
N THR A 874 37.46 47.00 13.25
CA THR A 874 37.13 45.96 14.25
C THR A 874 38.18 45.84 15.37
N HIS A 875 39.31 46.56 15.28
CA HIS A 875 40.41 46.45 16.25
C HIS A 875 40.30 47.45 17.41
N SER A 876 40.00 46.96 18.62
CA SER A 876 40.58 47.49 19.85
C SER A 876 41.95 46.83 20.06
N LYS A 877 43.02 47.65 20.07
CA LYS A 877 44.44 47.31 20.31
C LYS A 877 44.74 45.89 20.83
N SER A 878 45.43 45.09 20.01
CA SER A 878 46.10 43.84 20.46
C SER A 878 47.39 44.16 21.24
N PRO A 879 47.72 43.41 22.30
CA PRO A 879 49.04 43.44 22.93
C PRO A 879 50.07 42.60 22.14
N ALA A 880 51.21 43.23 21.87
CA ALA A 880 52.57 42.69 21.63
C ALA A 880 52.78 41.58 20.57
N ASP A 881 53.65 41.91 19.62
CA ASP A 881 54.26 41.07 18.58
C ASP A 881 54.92 39.79 19.13
N ILE A 882 54.19 38.66 19.11
CA ILE A 882 54.79 37.32 19.08
C ILE A 882 54.23 36.67 17.83
N ALA A 883 55.06 36.50 16.79
CA ALA A 883 54.66 35.79 15.57
C ALA A 883 54.34 34.33 15.92
N GLY A 884 53.10 33.90 15.69
CA GLY A 884 52.69 32.51 15.85
C GLY A 884 53.40 31.55 14.88
N PRO A 885 53.24 30.23 15.05
CA PRO A 885 53.83 29.23 14.18
C PRO A 885 53.20 29.26 12.78
N THR A 886 54.00 29.06 11.74
CA THR A 886 53.50 28.84 10.37
C THR A 886 52.69 27.54 10.28
N LEU A 887 51.82 27.38 9.27
CA LEU A 887 51.03 26.17 9.03
C LEU A 887 51.88 24.88 9.08
N GLN A 888 53.05 24.89 8.43
CA GLN A 888 53.94 23.72 8.41
C GLN A 888 54.55 23.43 9.79
N GLN A 889 54.97 24.46 10.52
CA GLN A 889 55.53 24.31 11.87
C GLN A 889 54.47 23.77 12.83
N TRP A 890 53.26 24.32 12.77
CA TRP A 890 52.16 23.91 13.63
C TRP A 890 51.71 22.48 13.34
N LEU A 891 51.61 22.11 12.07
CA LEU A 891 51.29 20.74 11.67
C LEU A 891 52.36 19.74 12.13
N GLU A 892 53.65 20.08 12.02
CA GLU A 892 54.74 19.24 12.53
C GLU A 892 54.72 19.11 14.06
N GLU A 893 54.56 20.22 14.77
CA GLU A 893 54.50 20.25 16.23
C GLU A 893 53.37 19.36 16.75
N MET A 894 52.16 19.54 16.21
CA MET A 894 50.98 18.79 16.63
C MET A 894 50.98 17.33 16.17
N TYR A 895 51.64 17.03 15.05
CA TYR A 895 51.72 15.64 14.60
C TYR A 895 52.74 14.82 15.39
N PHE A 896 53.86 15.44 15.78
CA PHE A 896 55.01 14.80 16.42
C PHE A 896 55.14 15.09 17.93
N ASP A 897 54.05 15.48 18.60
CA ASP A 897 53.94 15.88 20.02
C ASP A 897 54.34 14.81 21.08
N GLY A 898 55.14 13.80 20.73
CA GLY A 898 55.73 12.82 21.66
C GLY A 898 54.77 11.82 22.32
N GLU A 899 53.50 12.18 22.52
CA GLU A 899 52.49 11.40 23.23
C GLU A 899 51.59 10.55 22.30
N ARG A 900 51.67 10.77 20.97
CA ARG A 900 50.78 10.15 19.97
C ARG A 900 51.53 9.21 19.03
N LYS A 901 50.90 8.13 18.57
CA LYS A 901 51.51 7.20 17.59
C LYS A 901 51.86 7.92 16.29
N GLN A 902 53.05 7.64 15.77
CA GLN A 902 53.58 8.20 14.53
C GLN A 902 53.56 7.13 13.43
N ASN A 903 52.66 7.28 12.45
CA ASN A 903 52.54 6.36 11.32
C ASN A 903 52.70 7.03 9.94
N LEU A 904 53.13 8.30 9.93
CA LEU A 904 53.51 9.04 8.73
C LEU A 904 54.89 9.67 8.95
N THR A 905 55.66 9.81 7.88
CA THR A 905 56.99 10.40 7.95
C THR A 905 56.92 11.92 7.97
N LYS A 906 58.01 12.59 8.40
CA LYS A 906 58.11 14.06 8.26
C LYS A 906 57.92 14.54 6.82
N ALA A 907 58.38 13.76 5.84
CA ALA A 907 58.16 14.05 4.42
C ALA A 907 56.69 13.98 4.00
N ASP A 908 55.89 13.12 4.62
CA ASP A 908 54.44 13.07 4.42
C ASP A 908 53.75 14.30 4.99
N ILE A 909 54.16 14.74 6.19
CA ILE A 909 53.60 15.93 6.84
C ILE A 909 53.92 17.21 6.07
N VAL A 910 55.12 17.33 5.48
CA VAL A 910 55.46 18.44 4.56
C VAL A 910 54.56 18.46 3.34
N LYS A 911 54.25 17.31 2.75
CA LYS A 911 53.34 17.22 1.60
C LYS A 911 51.90 17.54 1.99
N LEU A 912 51.45 17.08 3.15
CA LEU A 912 50.14 17.43 3.70
C LEU A 912 50.02 18.94 3.92
N GLY A 913 51.02 19.58 4.53
CA GLY A 913 51.05 21.03 4.72
C GLY A 913 50.97 21.80 3.39
N TYR A 914 51.68 21.34 2.35
CA TYR A 914 51.56 21.90 1.00
C TYR A 914 50.15 21.76 0.40
N ILE A 915 49.49 20.63 0.61
CA ILE A 915 48.11 20.40 0.14
C ILE A 915 47.12 21.28 0.89
N ILE A 916 47.21 21.33 2.22
CA ILE A 916 46.35 22.20 3.05
C ILE A 916 46.56 23.67 2.67
N GLY A 917 47.79 24.10 2.43
CA GLY A 917 48.11 25.47 2.03
C GLY A 917 47.48 25.90 0.70
N LYS A 918 47.17 24.96 -0.21
CA LYS A 918 46.41 25.25 -1.45
C LYS A 918 44.91 25.45 -1.24
N LEU A 919 44.38 25.04 -0.08
CA LEU A 919 42.98 25.16 0.30
C LEU A 919 42.76 26.35 1.25
N LEU A 920 43.72 26.60 2.15
CA LEU A 920 43.73 27.73 3.08
C LEU A 920 44.29 29.01 2.43
N LEU A 921 43.63 29.45 1.36
CA LEU A 921 43.89 30.73 0.70
C LEU A 921 42.72 31.69 0.95
N PHE A 922 43.03 32.94 1.28
CA PHE A 922 42.02 33.96 1.51
C PHE A 922 41.20 34.23 0.26
N GLU A 923 41.83 34.31 -0.92
CA GLU A 923 41.11 34.53 -2.17
C GLU A 923 40.44 33.23 -2.66
N PRO A 924 39.09 33.07 -2.57
CA PRO A 924 38.43 31.79 -2.85
C PRO A 924 38.71 31.29 -4.27
N SER A 925 38.85 32.21 -5.23
CA SER A 925 39.07 31.87 -6.63
C SER A 925 40.42 31.22 -6.94
N THR A 926 41.38 31.31 -6.02
CA THR A 926 42.72 30.74 -6.14
C THR A 926 42.88 29.40 -5.43
N ARG A 927 41.88 28.96 -4.65
CA ARG A 927 41.90 27.66 -3.97
C ARG A 927 41.91 26.53 -5.00
N ALA A 928 42.74 25.51 -4.75
CA ALA A 928 42.76 24.31 -5.58
C ALA A 928 41.42 23.58 -5.50
N SER A 929 40.92 23.06 -6.62
CA SER A 929 39.63 22.38 -6.67
C SER A 929 39.66 20.99 -6.01
N ALA A 930 38.50 20.53 -5.53
CA ALA A 930 38.35 19.19 -4.94
C ALA A 930 38.72 18.06 -5.92
N ARG A 931 38.66 18.32 -7.24
CA ARG A 931 39.08 17.38 -8.30
C ARG A 931 40.60 17.31 -8.48
N GLU A 932 41.32 18.39 -8.21
CA GLU A 932 42.77 18.48 -8.42
C GLU A 932 43.55 17.87 -7.27
N ILE A 933 43.11 18.07 -6.03
CA ILE A 933 43.83 17.63 -4.83
C ILE A 933 44.11 16.12 -4.79
N PRO A 934 43.15 15.22 -5.08
CA PRO A 934 43.39 13.78 -5.07
C PRO A 934 44.43 13.29 -6.09
N ASN A 935 44.73 14.08 -7.13
CA ASN A 935 45.72 13.73 -8.16
C ASN A 935 47.17 13.97 -7.69
N ASP A 936 47.38 14.60 -6.53
CA ASP A 936 48.73 14.75 -5.99
C ASP A 936 49.37 13.36 -5.73
N PRO A 937 50.62 13.12 -6.16
CA PRO A 937 51.30 11.84 -5.96
C PRO A 937 51.35 11.39 -4.49
N TRP A 938 51.26 12.33 -3.55
CA TRP A 938 51.13 12.01 -2.14
C TRP A 938 49.93 11.11 -1.87
N PHE A 939 48.78 11.35 -2.49
CA PHE A 939 47.59 10.50 -2.35
C PHE A 939 47.77 9.11 -2.97
N SER A 940 48.57 8.97 -4.03
CA SER A 940 48.77 7.72 -4.79
C SER A 940 49.80 6.74 -4.20
N ASN A 941 50.77 7.24 -3.41
CA ASN A 941 51.79 6.38 -2.79
C ASN A 941 51.17 5.49 -1.71
N SER A 942 50.96 4.23 -2.07
CA SER A 942 50.77 3.11 -1.15
C SER A 942 52.16 2.60 -0.80
N SER A 943 52.73 3.01 0.33
CA SER A 943 53.94 2.38 0.85
C SER A 943 53.60 0.93 1.22
N VAL A 944 54.00 0.01 0.35
CA VAL A 944 54.10 -1.42 0.63
C VAL A 944 55.16 -1.59 1.72
N PHE A 945 54.74 -1.78 2.96
CA PHE A 945 55.56 -2.44 3.98
C PHE A 945 54.67 -3.42 4.73
N SER A 946 55.16 -4.67 4.74
CA SER A 946 54.62 -5.92 5.27
C SER A 946 54.16 -5.86 6.71
#